data_AF-A0A532DD04-F1
#
_entry.id   AF-A0A532DD04-F1
#
_cell.length_a   1.000
_cell.length_b   1.000
_cell.length_c   1.000
_cell.angle_alpha   90.00
_cell.angle_beta   90.00
_cell.angle_gamma   90.00
#
_symmetry.space_group_name_H-M   'P 1'
#
loop_
_entity.id
_entity.type
_entity.pdbx_description
1 polymer ?
#
loop_
_entity_poly.entity_id
_entity_poly.type
_entity_poly.pdbx_seq_one_letter_code
_entity_poly.pdbx_strand_id
1 'polypeptide(L)'
;MTSDGDPAPAPSSSAGAYIHTPLPAISRHSTNALWRRGLDRLAQIVITLGGTAVILSIIGIFVFLVKEIAPLFFSPQGTYTGHIAGTPPPGALPQSSLVGMDEYQEIIYQVTAGSDRQIRFYNAQSGVPIALELPPALAQARVTSIARAVGVGNRFGLGTDDGRLIPLTIEFISRFDEGTRHILPTLILGSPVQLTPSKEEIIRLAYQPTEQGTLAAALTNGGRLWYSSTPSTVAPVALTGHGTEPVTAMIFDSRGETLSIGTAGGNLYHYEVREGTKPSLMETLSVAPTGTSVTALSYLIGDRSLAIGTSAGDVSVWMPVRQAQESSTTRLRLIHQFDAHPSPVTVISPSLRDKGFITGDTEGNLFVHYSTSAQTLLKLRGNQQAIRTLTFSPKADGALALTDQGELLTYSILNPHPETTLATLFKPVWYEGYEGPEYVWQSSSGADDFEAKLSLIPLMFGTLKGTLYAMLVAVPLALLGAIYTSMFMHPNLRAKVKPTIEIMAALPTVILGFLAGLWLAPILERVFPAMIAMTVAVPACVAITATLWQYLPALFLRRLRPGMETFVLIPVIIGTVWICLSLNLQIESLLFGSDYKGWFATHWGLKYDQRNALVVGFAMGFAIVPIIFSISEEALSNVPRHLIAGSLALGATRWQTLVKLVLVSASPGIFSALMIGFGRAIGETMIVLMATGNTPIMDWSLFNGFRTLSANIAVEIPEAPHGGTLYRILFLAAVLLFIFTFLINTVAEVIRQRLRTKYSQY
;
A
#
# COMPACT_ATOMS: atom_id res chain seq x y z
N MET A 1 86.58 30.37 48.27
CA MET A 1 87.97 30.20 48.70
C MET A 1 88.33 28.72 48.55
N THR A 2 89.33 28.44 47.69
CA THR A 2 90.33 27.34 47.74
C THR A 2 89.83 25.92 48.07
N SER A 3 89.75 24.98 47.11
CA SER A 3 90.83 24.18 46.47
C SER A 3 91.52 23.18 47.42
N ASP A 4 91.43 21.88 47.07
CA ASP A 4 92.58 20.98 46.79
C ASP A 4 92.17 19.49 46.87
N GLY A 5 92.69 18.65 45.95
CA GLY A 5 92.55 17.19 46.00
C GLY A 5 92.74 16.42 44.68
N ASP A 6 93.99 16.41 44.17
CA ASP A 6 94.69 15.59 43.15
C ASP A 6 94.44 14.04 43.13
N PRO A 7 95.11 13.18 42.29
CA PRO A 7 95.55 13.27 40.88
C PRO A 7 95.36 11.94 40.05
N ALA A 8 95.91 11.90 38.82
CA ALA A 8 95.66 10.98 37.70
C ALA A 8 96.57 9.71 37.58
N PRO A 9 96.31 8.83 36.58
CA PRO A 9 97.39 8.36 35.70
C PRO A 9 97.04 8.32 34.18
N ALA A 10 98.07 8.34 33.33
CA ALA A 10 98.06 8.36 31.84
C ALA A 10 98.79 7.11 31.27
N PRO A 11 99.06 6.92 29.94
CA PRO A 11 98.53 7.51 28.68
C PRO A 11 98.24 6.47 27.54
N SER A 12 97.89 7.00 26.34
CA SER A 12 97.79 6.42 24.97
C SER A 12 96.38 5.95 24.54
N SER A 13 95.83 6.25 23.36
CA SER A 13 96.33 6.79 22.09
C SER A 13 95.18 7.36 21.24
N SER A 14 95.53 8.19 20.25
CA SER A 14 94.72 8.70 19.12
C SER A 14 93.64 9.74 19.39
N ALA A 15 94.05 11.00 19.27
CA ALA A 15 93.19 12.09 18.83
C ALA A 15 92.65 11.78 17.43
N GLY A 16 91.34 11.68 17.31
CA GLY A 16 90.61 11.59 16.05
C GLY A 16 89.37 12.45 16.17
N ALA A 17 89.50 13.73 15.81
CA ALA A 17 88.36 14.60 15.58
C ALA A 17 87.47 13.93 14.52
N TYR A 18 86.34 13.36 14.95
CA TYR A 18 85.31 12.90 14.03
C TYR A 18 84.65 14.13 13.41
N ILE A 19 85.28 14.62 12.35
CA ILE A 19 84.64 15.35 11.28
C ILE A 19 83.43 14.52 10.89
N HIS A 20 82.23 15.09 11.05
CA HIS A 20 81.04 14.64 10.35
C HIS A 20 81.37 14.63 8.86
N THR A 21 81.76 13.48 8.32
CA THR A 21 81.65 13.23 6.90
C THR A 21 80.15 13.22 6.60
N PRO A 22 79.63 14.18 5.81
CA PRO A 22 78.28 14.05 5.31
C PRO A 22 78.29 12.78 4.46
N LEU A 23 77.43 11.82 4.80
CA LEU A 23 77.06 10.74 3.89
C LEU A 23 76.79 11.38 2.51
N PRO A 24 77.33 10.82 1.42
CA PRO A 24 77.09 11.37 0.10
C PRO A 24 75.58 11.41 -0.11
N ALA A 25 75.05 12.62 -0.28
CA ALA A 25 73.66 12.82 -0.62
C ALA A 25 73.37 11.95 -1.84
N ILE A 26 72.52 10.93 -1.67
CA ILE A 26 71.89 10.24 -2.78
C ILE A 26 70.90 11.23 -3.39
N SER A 27 71.43 12.19 -4.13
CA SER A 27 70.67 13.16 -4.91
C SER A 27 70.25 12.50 -6.22
N ARG A 28 69.31 11.56 -6.13
CA ARG A 28 68.55 11.06 -7.27
C ARG A 28 67.10 10.79 -6.87
N HIS A 29 66.33 11.84 -6.56
CA HIS A 29 64.85 11.80 -6.59
C HIS A 29 64.16 13.18 -6.65
N SER A 30 64.83 14.26 -7.09
CA SER A 30 64.17 15.59 -7.17
C SER A 30 63.16 15.71 -8.33
N THR A 31 63.32 14.94 -9.41
CA THR A 31 62.36 14.90 -10.54
C THR A 31 61.02 14.25 -10.18
N ASN A 32 60.99 13.36 -9.18
CA ASN A 32 59.75 12.71 -8.72
C ASN A 32 58.95 13.55 -7.71
N ALA A 33 59.53 14.60 -7.12
CA ALA A 33 58.83 15.41 -6.11
C ALA A 33 57.79 16.34 -6.74
N LEU A 34 58.10 16.96 -7.89
CA LEU A 34 57.14 17.78 -8.65
C LEU A 34 56.06 16.90 -9.29
N TRP A 35 56.43 15.73 -9.80
CA TRP A 35 55.48 14.74 -10.34
C TRP A 35 54.54 14.21 -9.25
N ARG A 36 55.06 13.87 -8.05
CA ARG A 36 54.24 13.48 -6.90
C ARG A 36 53.30 14.59 -6.45
N ARG A 37 53.77 15.84 -6.33
CA ARG A 37 52.89 16.98 -6.00
C ARG A 37 51.81 17.21 -7.06
N GLY A 38 52.13 17.00 -8.33
CA GLY A 38 51.14 17.03 -9.43
C GLY A 38 50.11 15.93 -9.30
N LEU A 39 50.55 14.69 -9.05
CA LEU A 39 49.67 13.54 -8.81
C LEU A 39 48.81 13.71 -7.55
N ASP A 40 49.36 14.24 -6.46
CA ASP A 40 48.64 14.48 -5.21
C ASP A 40 47.56 15.55 -5.40
N ARG A 41 47.87 16.64 -6.13
CA ARG A 41 46.86 17.65 -6.49
C ARG A 41 45.79 17.09 -7.39
N LEU A 42 46.16 16.30 -8.40
CA LEU A 42 45.21 15.66 -9.29
C LEU A 42 44.31 14.70 -8.51
N ALA A 43 44.87 13.87 -7.63
CA ALA A 43 44.12 12.97 -6.76
C ALA A 43 43.16 13.76 -5.84
N GLN A 44 43.61 14.86 -5.24
CA GLN A 44 42.76 15.70 -4.42
C GLN A 44 41.60 16.29 -5.25
N ILE A 45 41.85 16.79 -6.46
CA ILE A 45 40.81 17.30 -7.36
C ILE A 45 39.83 16.19 -7.76
N VAL A 46 40.33 15.00 -8.10
CA VAL A 46 39.47 13.86 -8.48
C VAL A 46 38.60 13.42 -7.30
N ILE A 47 39.16 13.35 -6.09
CA ILE A 47 38.42 12.96 -4.89
C ILE A 47 37.39 14.02 -4.52
N THR A 48 37.74 15.31 -4.55
CA THR A 48 36.79 16.37 -4.22
C THR A 48 35.69 16.50 -5.26
N LEU A 49 36.03 16.47 -6.56
CA LEU A 49 35.06 16.54 -7.66
C LEU A 49 34.17 15.29 -7.71
N GLY A 50 34.73 14.11 -7.47
CA GLY A 50 33.97 12.88 -7.34
C GLY A 50 33.02 12.91 -6.14
N GLY A 51 33.51 13.37 -4.98
CA GLY A 51 32.70 13.51 -3.77
C GLY A 51 31.56 14.52 -3.93
N THR A 52 31.83 15.70 -4.51
CA THR A 52 30.79 16.69 -4.79
C THR A 52 29.81 16.20 -5.85
N ALA A 53 30.26 15.51 -6.89
CA ALA A 53 29.38 14.91 -7.89
C ALA A 53 28.42 13.89 -7.27
N VAL A 54 28.89 13.00 -6.37
CA VAL A 54 28.03 12.05 -5.66
C VAL A 54 26.96 12.76 -4.83
N ILE A 55 27.34 13.81 -4.08
CA ILE A 55 26.39 14.59 -3.28
C ILE A 55 25.35 15.27 -4.19
N LEU A 56 25.78 15.90 -5.28
CA LEU A 56 24.89 16.52 -6.26
C LEU A 56 23.96 15.50 -6.92
N SER A 57 24.44 14.29 -7.22
CA SER A 57 23.61 13.21 -7.75
C SER A 57 22.56 12.75 -6.74
N ILE A 58 22.92 12.57 -5.46
CA ILE A 58 21.96 12.18 -4.41
C ILE A 58 20.90 13.26 -4.23
N ILE A 59 21.30 14.54 -4.19
CA ILE A 59 20.36 15.66 -4.12
C ILE A 59 19.48 15.70 -5.37
N GLY A 60 20.04 15.51 -6.57
CA GLY A 60 19.30 15.47 -7.82
C GLY A 60 18.27 14.34 -7.87
N ILE A 61 18.63 13.14 -7.40
CA ILE A 61 17.70 12.01 -7.24
C ILE A 61 16.60 12.39 -6.27
N PHE A 62 16.92 12.96 -5.11
CA PHE A 62 15.92 13.37 -4.12
C PHE A 62 14.95 14.42 -4.68
N VAL A 63 15.44 15.45 -5.38
CA VAL A 63 14.62 16.46 -6.04
C VAL A 63 13.72 15.82 -7.11
N PHE A 64 14.24 14.87 -7.89
CA PHE A 64 13.45 14.13 -8.87
C PHE A 64 12.33 13.33 -8.20
N LEU A 65 12.63 12.58 -7.13
CA LEU A 65 11.63 11.82 -6.39
C LEU A 65 10.53 12.74 -5.83
N VAL A 66 10.91 13.86 -5.19
CA VAL A 66 9.97 14.83 -4.64
C VAL A 66 9.10 15.45 -5.74
N LYS A 67 9.68 15.76 -6.90
CA LYS A 67 8.94 16.27 -8.06
C LYS A 67 7.88 15.28 -8.54
N GLU A 68 8.19 13.98 -8.60
CA GLU A 68 7.23 12.95 -9.01
C GLU A 68 6.10 12.74 -8.00
N ILE A 69 6.35 12.99 -6.73
CA ILE A 69 5.36 12.80 -5.66
C ILE A 69 4.48 14.05 -5.48
N ALA A 70 5.01 15.25 -5.71
CA ALA A 70 4.32 16.51 -5.42
C ALA A 70 2.86 16.59 -5.92
N PRO A 71 2.51 16.09 -7.12
CA PRO A 71 1.12 16.13 -7.60
C PRO A 71 0.11 15.35 -6.75
N LEU A 72 0.54 14.35 -5.96
CA LEU A 72 -0.34 13.62 -5.04
C LEU A 72 -0.94 14.53 -3.96
N PHE A 73 -0.28 15.66 -3.66
CA PHE A 73 -0.68 16.58 -2.61
C PHE A 73 -1.32 17.85 -3.15
N PHE A 74 -1.53 17.95 -4.47
CA PHE A 74 -2.23 19.09 -5.05
C PHE A 74 -3.72 18.96 -4.82
N SER A 75 -4.33 20.07 -4.39
CA SER A 75 -5.77 20.13 -4.23
C SER A 75 -6.47 19.95 -5.57
N PRO A 76 -7.62 19.24 -5.60
CA PRO A 76 -8.45 19.14 -6.79
C PRO A 76 -8.92 20.54 -7.21
N GLN A 77 -9.09 20.72 -8.51
CA GLN A 77 -9.56 21.97 -9.10
C GLN A 77 -10.90 21.71 -9.77
N GLY A 78 -11.80 22.68 -9.72
CA GLY A 78 -12.95 22.68 -10.60
C GLY A 78 -13.38 24.09 -10.91
N THR A 79 -13.83 24.28 -12.14
CA THR A 79 -14.18 25.58 -12.69
C THR A 79 -15.53 25.48 -13.39
N TYR A 80 -16.34 26.51 -13.20
CA TYR A 80 -17.54 26.69 -13.99
C TYR A 80 -17.15 27.08 -15.42
N THR A 81 -17.59 26.33 -16.41
CA THR A 81 -17.19 26.52 -17.82
C THR A 81 -18.25 27.27 -18.63
N GLY A 82 -19.54 27.13 -18.30
CA GLY A 82 -20.59 27.88 -18.97
C GLY A 82 -22.01 27.48 -18.56
N HIS A 83 -22.99 28.15 -19.16
CA HIS A 83 -24.40 27.79 -19.07
C HIS A 83 -25.02 27.72 -20.46
N ILE A 84 -26.03 26.85 -20.59
CA ILE A 84 -26.85 26.70 -21.79
C ILE A 84 -28.31 26.82 -21.37
N ALA A 85 -29.11 27.55 -22.14
CA ALA A 85 -30.54 27.68 -21.89
C ALA A 85 -31.25 26.36 -22.25
N GLY A 86 -31.65 25.62 -21.22
CA GLY A 86 -32.40 24.37 -21.32
C GLY A 86 -33.90 24.60 -21.19
N THR A 87 -34.60 23.52 -20.83
CA THR A 87 -36.04 23.56 -20.52
C THR A 87 -36.24 23.48 -19.00
N PRO A 88 -37.07 24.33 -18.38
CA PRO A 88 -37.33 24.21 -16.95
C PRO A 88 -38.05 22.89 -16.63
N PRO A 89 -37.62 22.16 -15.59
CA PRO A 89 -38.31 20.95 -15.15
C PRO A 89 -39.70 21.28 -14.58
N PRO A 90 -40.74 20.46 -14.88
CA PRO A 90 -42.07 20.67 -14.33
C PRO A 90 -42.10 20.58 -12.79
N GLY A 91 -42.47 21.66 -12.11
CA GLY A 91 -42.49 21.72 -10.64
C GLY A 91 -43.50 20.78 -9.97
N ALA A 92 -44.55 20.35 -10.69
CA ALA A 92 -45.57 19.44 -10.16
C ALA A 92 -45.11 17.97 -10.09
N LEU A 93 -44.02 17.61 -10.77
CA LEU A 93 -43.55 16.24 -10.91
C LEU A 93 -42.15 16.09 -10.29
N PRO A 94 -41.96 15.26 -9.26
CA PRO A 94 -40.73 15.23 -8.46
C PRO A 94 -39.53 14.59 -9.16
N GLN A 95 -39.75 13.74 -10.18
CA GLN A 95 -38.70 13.04 -10.92
C GLN A 95 -38.88 13.23 -12.45
N SER A 96 -38.94 14.50 -12.87
CA SER A 96 -39.39 14.90 -14.19
C SER A 96 -38.29 15.31 -15.17
N SER A 97 -37.02 15.31 -14.75
CA SER A 97 -35.91 15.69 -15.63
C SER A 97 -34.63 14.93 -15.33
N LEU A 98 -33.86 14.63 -16.38
CA LEU A 98 -32.50 14.11 -16.29
C LEU A 98 -31.60 14.80 -17.31
N VAL A 99 -30.31 14.87 -17.00
CA VAL A 99 -29.28 15.38 -17.90
C VAL A 99 -28.14 14.39 -18.03
N GLY A 100 -27.47 14.39 -19.17
CA GLY A 100 -26.25 13.63 -19.38
C GLY A 100 -25.37 14.25 -20.45
N MET A 101 -24.21 13.63 -20.64
CA MET A 101 -23.23 14.06 -21.63
C MET A 101 -22.55 12.85 -22.26
N ASP A 102 -21.90 13.07 -23.38
CA ASP A 102 -21.03 12.07 -24.00
C ASP A 102 -19.66 11.97 -23.29
N GLU A 103 -18.86 10.99 -23.71
CA GLU A 103 -17.55 10.69 -23.11
C GLU A 103 -16.49 11.78 -23.37
N TYR A 104 -16.71 12.68 -24.33
CA TYR A 104 -15.79 13.76 -24.69
C TYR A 104 -16.30 15.15 -24.30
N GLN A 105 -17.45 15.23 -23.62
CA GLN A 105 -18.10 16.49 -23.24
C GLN A 105 -18.37 17.42 -24.44
N GLU A 106 -18.62 16.87 -25.62
CA GLU A 106 -18.98 17.61 -26.85
C GLU A 106 -20.50 17.76 -27.01
N ILE A 107 -21.27 16.77 -26.54
CA ILE A 107 -22.73 16.72 -26.64
C ILE A 107 -23.32 16.50 -25.26
N ILE A 108 -24.21 17.41 -24.88
CA ILE A 108 -25.04 17.25 -23.70
C ILE A 108 -26.49 16.98 -24.11
N TYR A 109 -27.23 16.29 -23.27
CA TYR A 109 -28.64 16.04 -23.49
C TYR A 109 -29.46 16.29 -22.24
N GLN A 110 -30.69 16.70 -22.46
CA GLN A 110 -31.70 16.92 -21.45
C GLN A 110 -32.94 16.10 -21.80
N VAL A 111 -33.41 15.29 -20.85
CA VAL A 111 -34.69 14.57 -20.93
C VAL A 111 -35.65 15.24 -19.95
N THR A 112 -36.81 15.72 -20.43
CA THR A 112 -37.80 16.45 -19.61
C THR A 112 -39.21 15.92 -19.86
N ALA A 113 -39.83 15.41 -18.79
CA ALA A 113 -41.20 14.91 -18.75
C ALA A 113 -42.21 16.02 -19.04
N GLY A 114 -43.37 15.66 -19.61
CA GLY A 114 -44.48 16.58 -19.85
C GLY A 114 -44.24 17.71 -20.87
N SER A 115 -43.11 17.72 -21.57
CA SER A 115 -42.78 18.73 -22.59
C SER A 115 -43.06 18.24 -24.02
N ASP A 116 -43.36 19.17 -24.94
CA ASP A 116 -43.61 18.87 -26.37
C ASP A 116 -42.42 18.19 -27.07
N ARG A 117 -41.20 18.39 -26.53
CA ARG A 117 -39.95 17.74 -26.98
C ARG A 117 -39.24 17.11 -25.79
N GLN A 118 -39.58 15.86 -25.53
CA GLN A 118 -39.15 15.12 -24.34
C GLN A 118 -37.63 14.93 -24.23
N ILE A 119 -36.90 14.93 -25.34
CA ILE A 119 -35.43 14.83 -25.37
C ILE A 119 -34.87 15.95 -26.23
N ARG A 120 -33.86 16.64 -25.73
CA ARG A 120 -33.10 17.68 -26.45
C ARG A 120 -31.62 17.42 -26.34
N PHE A 121 -30.91 17.59 -27.45
CA PHE A 121 -29.45 17.52 -27.51
C PHE A 121 -28.90 18.92 -27.76
N TYR A 122 -27.76 19.23 -27.17
CA TYR A 122 -27.05 20.49 -27.35
C TYR A 122 -25.58 20.22 -27.57
N ASN A 123 -24.94 21.02 -28.41
CA ASN A 123 -23.48 21.07 -28.42
C ASN A 123 -23.00 21.76 -27.14
N ALA A 124 -22.08 21.12 -26.42
CA ALA A 124 -21.63 21.57 -25.10
C ALA A 124 -20.83 22.89 -25.15
N GLN A 125 -20.13 23.18 -26.26
CA GLN A 125 -19.34 24.39 -26.42
C GLN A 125 -20.18 25.56 -26.95
N SER A 126 -20.98 25.32 -27.99
CA SER A 126 -21.74 26.38 -28.65
C SER A 126 -23.13 26.61 -28.05
N GLY A 127 -23.65 25.67 -27.27
CA GLY A 127 -25.01 25.70 -26.73
C GLY A 127 -26.11 25.53 -27.80
N VAL A 128 -25.74 25.29 -29.06
CA VAL A 128 -26.70 25.17 -30.17
C VAL A 128 -27.45 23.84 -30.05
N PRO A 129 -28.79 23.84 -30.12
CA PRO A 129 -29.57 22.62 -30.07
C PRO A 129 -29.36 21.78 -31.35
N ILE A 130 -29.15 20.48 -31.16
CA ILE A 130 -29.04 19.49 -32.24
C ILE A 130 -30.43 18.91 -32.49
N ALA A 131 -30.94 19.09 -33.71
CA ALA A 131 -32.22 18.55 -34.11
C ALA A 131 -32.13 17.03 -34.32
N LEU A 132 -32.96 16.28 -33.59
CA LEU A 132 -33.14 14.84 -33.77
C LEU A 132 -34.63 14.53 -33.81
N GLU A 133 -35.07 13.72 -34.76
CA GLU A 133 -36.44 13.23 -34.81
C GLU A 133 -36.67 12.21 -33.69
N LEU A 134 -37.70 12.44 -32.87
CA LEU A 134 -38.07 11.52 -31.80
C LEU A 134 -38.82 10.32 -32.41
N PRO A 135 -38.57 9.09 -31.93
CA PRO A 135 -39.33 7.95 -32.39
C PRO A 135 -40.84 8.13 -32.13
N PRO A 136 -41.74 7.67 -33.04
CA PRO A 136 -43.18 7.93 -32.95
C PRO A 136 -43.83 7.46 -31.64
N ALA A 137 -43.35 6.34 -31.08
CA ALA A 137 -43.84 5.79 -29.82
C ALA A 137 -43.63 6.73 -28.63
N LEU A 138 -42.56 7.52 -28.64
CA LEU A 138 -42.23 8.49 -27.60
C LEU A 138 -43.01 9.80 -27.81
N ALA A 139 -43.20 10.21 -29.07
CA ALA A 139 -43.95 11.41 -29.41
C ALA A 139 -45.44 11.34 -29.01
N GLN A 140 -46.01 10.13 -28.93
CA GLN A 140 -47.42 9.91 -28.57
C GLN A 140 -47.64 9.63 -27.08
N ALA A 141 -46.60 9.32 -26.31
CA ALA A 141 -46.70 8.96 -24.91
C ALA A 141 -46.52 10.19 -24.01
N ARG A 142 -47.35 10.37 -22.98
CA ARG A 142 -47.17 11.44 -21.99
C ARG A 142 -46.29 10.95 -20.85
N VAL A 143 -45.00 11.31 -20.88
CA VAL A 143 -44.03 10.95 -19.84
C VAL A 143 -44.22 11.82 -18.60
N THR A 144 -44.27 11.19 -17.42
CA THR A 144 -44.48 11.83 -16.11
C THR A 144 -43.30 11.64 -15.16
N SER A 145 -42.51 10.58 -15.32
CA SER A 145 -41.32 10.31 -14.51
C SER A 145 -40.18 9.71 -15.33
N ILE A 146 -38.93 9.93 -14.90
CA ILE A 146 -37.73 9.53 -15.62
C ILE A 146 -36.69 8.95 -14.65
N ALA A 147 -36.25 7.73 -14.88
CA ALA A 147 -35.23 7.06 -14.08
C ALA A 147 -33.99 6.72 -14.91
N ARG A 148 -32.80 6.88 -14.32
CA ARG A 148 -31.54 6.38 -14.89
C ARG A 148 -31.22 5.02 -14.27
N ALA A 149 -30.80 4.07 -15.09
CA ALA A 149 -30.28 2.79 -14.61
C ALA A 149 -28.92 2.97 -13.92
N VAL A 150 -28.65 2.16 -12.91
CA VAL A 150 -27.34 2.13 -12.24
C VAL A 150 -26.35 1.31 -13.06
N GLY A 151 -25.10 1.75 -13.09
CA GLY A 151 -24.01 1.09 -13.80
C GLY A 151 -23.58 1.83 -15.07
N VAL A 152 -22.95 1.08 -15.99
CA VAL A 152 -22.33 1.66 -17.18
C VAL A 152 -23.36 1.84 -18.30
N GLY A 153 -23.42 3.05 -18.85
CA GLY A 153 -24.20 3.39 -20.04
C GLY A 153 -25.34 4.39 -19.78
N ASN A 154 -25.93 4.88 -20.85
CA ASN A 154 -27.00 5.87 -20.82
C ASN A 154 -28.36 5.20 -21.03
N ARG A 155 -28.72 4.30 -20.10
CA ARG A 155 -30.00 3.58 -20.10
C ARG A 155 -30.98 4.24 -19.12
N PHE A 156 -32.21 4.41 -19.57
CA PHE A 156 -33.26 5.13 -18.88
C PHE A 156 -34.59 4.38 -18.93
N GLY A 157 -35.43 4.62 -17.93
CA GLY A 157 -36.82 4.23 -17.91
C GLY A 157 -37.70 5.47 -17.90
N LEU A 158 -38.67 5.53 -18.82
CA LEU A 158 -39.66 6.61 -18.87
C LEU A 158 -41.01 6.09 -18.39
N GLY A 159 -41.52 6.64 -17.29
CA GLY A 159 -42.86 6.33 -16.78
C GLY A 159 -43.91 7.25 -17.39
N THR A 160 -45.06 6.70 -17.74
CA THR A 160 -46.17 7.43 -18.38
C THR A 160 -47.35 7.65 -17.43
N ASP A 161 -48.27 8.52 -17.85
CA ASP A 161 -49.54 8.77 -17.17
C ASP A 161 -50.51 7.56 -17.18
N ASP A 162 -50.37 6.67 -18.16
CA ASP A 162 -51.16 5.43 -18.27
C ASP A 162 -50.49 4.18 -17.65
N GLY A 163 -49.43 4.39 -16.85
CA GLY A 163 -48.81 3.32 -16.06
C GLY A 163 -47.86 2.40 -16.82
N ARG A 164 -47.39 2.82 -18.00
CA ARG A 164 -46.39 2.11 -18.80
C ARG A 164 -44.98 2.61 -18.50
N LEU A 165 -44.02 1.71 -18.67
CA LEU A 165 -42.59 1.97 -18.72
C LEU A 165 -42.12 1.86 -20.16
N ILE A 166 -41.42 2.87 -20.63
CA ILE A 166 -40.74 2.86 -21.93
C ILE A 166 -39.24 2.88 -21.67
N PRO A 167 -38.54 1.75 -21.87
CA PRO A 167 -37.08 1.72 -21.82
C PRO A 167 -36.48 2.57 -22.94
N LEU A 168 -35.47 3.38 -22.61
CA LEU A 168 -34.77 4.24 -23.54
C LEU A 168 -33.26 4.07 -23.35
N THR A 169 -32.52 3.84 -24.42
CA THR A 169 -31.06 3.87 -24.44
C THR A 169 -30.60 4.98 -25.37
N ILE A 170 -29.65 5.80 -24.88
CA ILE A 170 -29.00 6.85 -25.67
C ILE A 170 -27.58 6.39 -26.00
N GLU A 171 -27.27 6.21 -27.28
CA GLU A 171 -25.92 5.84 -27.73
C GLU A 171 -25.27 6.98 -28.50
N PHE A 172 -23.97 7.11 -28.38
CA PHE A 172 -23.18 8.10 -29.10
C PHE A 172 -22.28 7.39 -30.10
N ILE A 173 -22.61 7.51 -31.39
CA ILE A 173 -21.86 6.84 -32.45
C ILE A 173 -20.90 7.87 -33.08
N SER A 174 -19.61 7.54 -33.07
CA SER A 174 -18.60 8.33 -33.76
C SER A 174 -18.58 7.96 -35.24
N ARG A 175 -18.87 8.92 -36.11
CA ARG A 175 -18.69 8.82 -37.57
C ARG A 175 -17.53 9.71 -38.00
N PHE A 176 -16.76 9.25 -38.97
CA PHE A 176 -15.71 10.06 -39.59
C PHE A 176 -16.17 10.46 -40.98
N ASP A 177 -16.29 11.76 -41.22
CA ASP A 177 -16.59 12.32 -42.53
C ASP A 177 -15.44 13.25 -42.96
N GLU A 178 -14.91 13.04 -44.16
CA GLU A 178 -13.75 13.77 -44.72
C GLU A 178 -12.53 13.91 -43.76
N GLY A 179 -12.34 12.95 -42.84
CA GLY A 179 -11.25 12.96 -41.85
C GLY A 179 -11.55 13.73 -40.55
N THR A 180 -12.75 14.29 -40.41
CA THR A 180 -13.24 14.92 -39.17
C THR A 180 -14.18 13.99 -38.41
N ARG A 181 -14.02 13.92 -37.08
CA ARG A 181 -14.84 13.09 -36.20
C ARG A 181 -16.13 13.83 -35.84
N HIS A 182 -17.28 13.21 -36.07
CA HIS A 182 -18.58 13.68 -35.64
C HIS A 182 -19.23 12.66 -34.72
N ILE A 183 -19.66 13.09 -33.54
CA ILE A 183 -20.43 12.26 -32.62
C ILE A 183 -21.91 12.52 -32.90
N LEU A 184 -22.69 11.47 -33.16
CA LEU A 184 -24.13 11.58 -33.38
C LEU A 184 -24.88 10.77 -32.31
N PRO A 185 -25.83 11.39 -31.58
CA PRO A 185 -26.68 10.67 -30.66
C PRO A 185 -27.70 9.82 -31.42
N THR A 186 -27.91 8.59 -30.97
CA THR A 186 -28.93 7.67 -31.47
C THR A 186 -29.82 7.24 -30.31
N LEU A 187 -31.13 7.22 -30.53
CA LEU A 187 -32.13 6.81 -29.53
C LEU A 187 -32.63 5.40 -29.87
N ILE A 188 -32.51 4.48 -28.90
CA ILE A 188 -33.02 3.12 -29.02
C ILE A 188 -34.12 2.94 -27.97
N LEU A 189 -35.34 2.67 -28.43
CA LEU A 189 -36.47 2.38 -27.53
C LEU A 189 -36.63 0.88 -27.36
N GLY A 190 -36.83 0.45 -26.11
CA GLY A 190 -37.30 -0.89 -25.79
C GLY A 190 -38.81 -1.00 -25.92
N SER A 191 -39.31 -2.24 -25.86
CA SER A 191 -40.74 -2.52 -25.85
C SER A 191 -41.41 -1.94 -24.59
N PRO A 192 -42.53 -1.21 -24.70
CA PRO A 192 -43.24 -0.69 -23.54
C PRO A 192 -43.76 -1.82 -22.64
N VAL A 193 -43.59 -1.67 -21.33
CA VAL A 193 -44.01 -2.64 -20.30
C VAL A 193 -45.10 -2.02 -19.42
N GLN A 194 -46.19 -2.73 -19.18
CA GLN A 194 -47.23 -2.26 -18.24
C GLN A 194 -46.76 -2.51 -16.79
N LEU A 195 -46.53 -1.44 -16.01
CA LEU A 195 -46.07 -1.53 -14.63
C LEU A 195 -47.21 -1.50 -13.61
N THR A 196 -48.30 -0.79 -13.91
CA THR A 196 -49.45 -0.69 -12.99
C THR A 196 -50.65 -1.46 -13.54
N PRO A 197 -51.31 -2.31 -12.74
CA PRO A 197 -52.51 -3.05 -13.18
C PRO A 197 -53.69 -2.13 -13.50
N SER A 198 -53.78 -0.98 -12.84
CA SER A 198 -54.89 -0.01 -12.88
C SER A 198 -54.67 1.18 -13.81
N LYS A 199 -53.60 1.19 -14.64
CA LYS A 199 -53.21 2.33 -15.49
C LYS A 199 -53.12 3.66 -14.73
N GLU A 200 -52.59 3.59 -13.50
CA GLU A 200 -52.34 4.76 -12.66
C GLU A 200 -51.08 5.51 -13.11
N GLU A 201 -51.11 6.84 -12.98
CA GLU A 201 -49.99 7.74 -13.27
C GLU A 201 -48.78 7.45 -12.36
N ILE A 202 -47.60 7.33 -12.98
CA ILE A 202 -46.34 7.07 -12.28
C ILE A 202 -45.67 8.41 -11.93
N ILE A 203 -45.50 8.68 -10.62
CA ILE A 203 -44.87 9.92 -10.11
C ILE A 203 -43.38 9.76 -9.79
N ARG A 204 -42.94 8.54 -9.47
CA ARG A 204 -41.54 8.20 -9.20
C ARG A 204 -41.25 6.80 -9.71
N LEU A 205 -40.07 6.62 -10.29
CA LEU A 205 -39.66 5.40 -10.96
C LEU A 205 -38.22 5.04 -10.56
N ALA A 206 -38.00 3.77 -10.24
CA ALA A 206 -36.69 3.13 -10.28
C ALA A 206 -36.69 2.13 -11.43
N TYR A 207 -35.59 2.05 -12.17
CA TYR A 207 -35.47 1.23 -13.37
C TYR A 207 -34.09 0.59 -13.45
N GLN A 208 -34.03 -0.71 -13.74
CA GLN A 208 -32.79 -1.42 -14.01
C GLN A 208 -33.00 -2.43 -15.16
N PRO A 209 -32.21 -2.38 -16.24
CA PRO A 209 -32.21 -3.40 -17.28
C PRO A 209 -31.51 -4.67 -16.78
N THR A 210 -32.05 -5.85 -17.11
CA THR A 210 -31.42 -7.16 -16.87
C THR A 210 -31.01 -7.79 -18.19
N GLU A 211 -30.31 -8.93 -18.14
CA GLU A 211 -29.95 -9.67 -19.36
C GLU A 211 -31.17 -10.14 -20.16
N GLN A 212 -32.25 -10.48 -19.46
CA GLN A 212 -33.45 -11.06 -20.06
C GLN A 212 -34.57 -10.03 -20.28
N GLY A 213 -34.60 -8.92 -19.53
CA GLY A 213 -35.52 -7.80 -19.78
C GLY A 213 -35.31 -6.59 -18.86
N THR A 214 -36.33 -6.19 -18.09
CA THR A 214 -36.30 -4.99 -17.25
C THR A 214 -36.95 -5.19 -15.88
N LEU A 215 -36.32 -4.63 -14.85
CA LEU A 215 -36.86 -4.47 -13.50
C LEU A 215 -37.29 -3.02 -13.30
N ALA A 216 -38.44 -2.83 -12.69
CA ALA A 216 -38.90 -1.49 -12.35
C ALA A 216 -39.76 -1.49 -11.09
N ALA A 217 -39.61 -0.40 -10.32
CA ALA A 217 -40.46 -0.08 -9.19
C ALA A 217 -41.07 1.31 -9.41
N ALA A 218 -42.38 1.40 -9.33
CA ALA A 218 -43.15 2.61 -9.62
C ALA A 218 -43.97 3.02 -8.40
N LEU A 219 -43.88 4.29 -8.02
CA LEU A 219 -44.79 4.94 -7.09
C LEU A 219 -45.88 5.64 -7.90
N THR A 220 -47.14 5.34 -7.61
CA THR A 220 -48.27 5.98 -8.28
C THR A 220 -48.77 7.20 -7.52
N ASN A 221 -49.53 8.06 -8.20
CA ASN A 221 -50.19 9.22 -7.56
C ASN A 221 -51.11 8.81 -6.39
N GLY A 222 -51.63 7.57 -6.40
CA GLY A 222 -52.40 6.99 -5.29
C GLY A 222 -51.57 6.55 -4.08
N GLY A 223 -50.26 6.81 -4.07
CA GLY A 223 -49.34 6.44 -2.98
C GLY A 223 -48.99 4.95 -2.92
N ARG A 224 -49.28 4.17 -3.97
CA ARG A 224 -49.01 2.73 -4.02
C ARG A 224 -47.68 2.45 -4.72
N LEU A 225 -46.90 1.53 -4.16
CA LEU A 225 -45.67 1.03 -4.75
C LEU A 225 -45.90 -0.29 -5.49
N TRP A 226 -45.58 -0.30 -6.78
CA TRP A 226 -45.64 -1.48 -7.64
C TRP A 226 -44.25 -1.90 -8.05
N TYR A 227 -43.97 -3.20 -8.01
CA TYR A 227 -42.76 -3.82 -8.55
C TYR A 227 -43.14 -4.73 -9.71
N SER A 228 -42.37 -4.67 -10.79
CA SER A 228 -42.50 -5.55 -11.94
C SER A 228 -41.13 -5.96 -12.45
N SER A 229 -41.03 -7.20 -12.87
CA SER A 229 -39.87 -7.76 -13.58
C SER A 229 -40.35 -8.29 -14.93
N THR A 230 -39.62 -8.01 -16.01
CA THR A 230 -39.88 -8.57 -17.33
C THR A 230 -38.60 -9.20 -17.86
N PRO A 231 -38.66 -10.34 -18.57
CA PRO A 231 -39.82 -11.19 -18.81
C PRO A 231 -40.21 -11.98 -17.55
N SER A 232 -41.42 -11.76 -17.04
CA SER A 232 -41.99 -12.55 -15.95
C SER A 232 -43.42 -12.92 -16.29
N THR A 233 -43.82 -14.12 -15.87
CA THR A 233 -45.21 -14.58 -15.90
C THR A 233 -46.03 -14.02 -14.75
N VAL A 234 -45.37 -13.38 -13.76
CA VAL A 234 -45.99 -12.82 -12.57
C VAL A 234 -46.43 -11.39 -12.86
N ALA A 235 -47.71 -11.11 -12.63
CA ALA A 235 -48.27 -9.76 -12.72
C ALA A 235 -47.56 -8.79 -11.75
N PRO A 236 -47.61 -7.46 -11.99
CA PRO A 236 -47.03 -6.48 -11.09
C PRO A 236 -47.47 -6.69 -9.64
N VAL A 237 -46.51 -6.71 -8.72
CA VAL A 237 -46.71 -7.00 -7.30
C VAL A 237 -46.68 -5.70 -6.51
N ALA A 238 -47.66 -5.49 -5.63
CA ALA A 238 -47.62 -4.37 -4.69
C ALA A 238 -46.56 -4.63 -3.62
N LEU A 239 -45.59 -3.72 -3.47
CA LEU A 239 -44.62 -3.79 -2.39
C LEU A 239 -45.34 -3.47 -1.07
N THR A 240 -45.18 -4.32 -0.07
CA THR A 240 -45.78 -4.16 1.26
C THR A 240 -44.68 -4.13 2.33
N GLY A 241 -44.99 -3.64 3.52
CA GLY A 241 -44.03 -3.54 4.64
C GLY A 241 -43.22 -2.25 4.71
N HIS A 242 -43.37 -1.35 3.73
CA HIS A 242 -42.94 0.05 3.89
C HIS A 242 -43.94 0.76 4.81
N GLY A 243 -43.45 1.60 5.72
CA GLY A 243 -44.30 2.34 6.65
C GLY A 243 -45.26 3.31 5.94
N THR A 244 -46.03 4.07 6.72
CA THR A 244 -46.98 5.06 6.19
C THR A 244 -46.31 6.36 5.72
N GLU A 245 -44.98 6.43 5.80
CA GLU A 245 -44.22 7.63 5.46
C GLU A 245 -44.12 7.83 3.94
N PRO A 246 -44.22 9.08 3.44
CA PRO A 246 -44.05 9.36 2.03
C PRO A 246 -42.69 8.91 1.50
N VAL A 247 -42.71 8.24 0.34
CA VAL A 247 -41.50 7.77 -0.36
C VAL A 247 -40.87 8.93 -1.14
N THR A 248 -39.62 9.23 -0.83
CA THR A 248 -38.90 10.39 -1.36
C THR A 248 -37.79 10.00 -2.34
N ALA A 249 -37.22 8.80 -2.25
CA ALA A 249 -36.20 8.31 -3.16
C ALA A 249 -36.29 6.79 -3.35
N MET A 250 -35.95 6.28 -4.53
CA MET A 250 -35.92 4.85 -4.85
C MET A 250 -34.81 4.55 -5.84
N ILE A 251 -34.06 3.46 -5.63
CA ILE A 251 -33.00 3.03 -6.54
C ILE A 251 -32.73 1.53 -6.47
N PHE A 252 -32.44 0.89 -7.61
CA PHE A 252 -31.92 -0.48 -7.68
C PHE A 252 -30.39 -0.48 -7.66
N ASP A 253 -29.77 -1.60 -7.27
CA ASP A 253 -28.36 -1.83 -7.62
C ASP A 253 -28.19 -2.13 -9.13
N SER A 254 -26.96 -2.06 -9.66
CA SER A 254 -26.72 -2.31 -11.10
C SER A 254 -27.03 -3.76 -11.51
N ARG A 255 -26.97 -4.70 -10.56
CA ARG A 255 -27.29 -6.12 -10.78
C ARG A 255 -28.78 -6.43 -10.69
N GLY A 256 -29.61 -5.52 -10.18
CA GLY A 256 -31.04 -5.75 -10.01
C GLY A 256 -31.37 -6.84 -8.98
N GLU A 257 -30.57 -6.94 -7.91
CA GLU A 257 -30.81 -7.88 -6.79
C GLU A 257 -31.47 -7.18 -5.59
N THR A 258 -31.27 -5.86 -5.46
CA THR A 258 -31.76 -5.09 -4.32
C THR A 258 -32.45 -3.79 -4.72
N LEU A 259 -33.47 -3.39 -3.96
CA LEU A 259 -34.20 -2.12 -4.11
C LEU A 259 -34.16 -1.35 -2.78
N SER A 260 -33.58 -0.16 -2.82
CA SER A 260 -33.47 0.74 -1.68
C SER A 260 -34.47 1.89 -1.80
N ILE A 261 -35.29 2.08 -0.76
CA ILE A 261 -36.36 3.08 -0.71
C ILE A 261 -36.13 4.01 0.47
N GLY A 262 -35.96 5.30 0.20
CA GLY A 262 -35.84 6.37 1.19
C GLY A 262 -37.18 7.06 1.44
N THR A 263 -37.38 7.52 2.67
CA THR A 263 -38.64 8.15 3.11
C THR A 263 -38.46 9.54 3.70
N ALA A 264 -39.58 10.25 3.81
CA ALA A 264 -39.65 11.58 4.41
C ALA A 264 -39.30 11.60 5.91
N GLY A 265 -39.45 10.47 6.62
CA GLY A 265 -39.14 10.36 8.05
C GLY A 265 -37.68 10.00 8.37
N GLY A 266 -36.84 9.78 7.35
CA GLY A 266 -35.43 9.45 7.53
C GLY A 266 -35.13 7.95 7.55
N ASN A 267 -36.13 7.11 7.23
CA ASN A 267 -35.97 5.66 7.15
C ASN A 267 -35.58 5.20 5.74
N LEU A 268 -34.72 4.19 5.68
CA LEU A 268 -34.36 3.43 4.49
C LEU A 268 -34.94 2.01 4.61
N TYR A 269 -35.76 1.62 3.64
CA TYR A 269 -36.27 0.26 3.48
C TYR A 269 -35.46 -0.43 2.39
N HIS A 270 -34.83 -1.55 2.71
CA HIS A 270 -34.00 -2.31 1.79
C HIS A 270 -34.67 -3.64 1.46
N TYR A 271 -35.03 -3.84 0.20
CA TYR A 271 -35.73 -5.01 -0.31
C TYR A 271 -34.80 -5.90 -1.14
N GLU A 272 -34.95 -7.22 -0.99
CA GLU A 272 -34.43 -8.19 -1.96
C GLU A 272 -35.45 -8.31 -3.09
N VAL A 273 -34.98 -8.11 -4.32
CA VAL A 273 -35.77 -8.10 -5.55
C VAL A 273 -34.98 -8.90 -6.57
N ARG A 274 -35.31 -10.18 -6.77
CA ARG A 274 -34.72 -10.98 -7.85
C ARG A 274 -35.76 -11.24 -8.93
N GLU A 275 -35.32 -11.25 -10.18
CA GLU A 275 -36.16 -11.62 -11.32
C GLU A 275 -36.84 -12.97 -11.08
N GLY A 276 -38.17 -13.03 -11.26
CA GLY A 276 -38.96 -14.25 -11.04
C GLY A 276 -39.30 -14.58 -9.56
N THR A 277 -38.85 -13.79 -8.59
CA THR A 277 -39.19 -13.99 -7.16
C THR A 277 -40.09 -12.88 -6.61
N LYS A 278 -40.83 -13.17 -5.54
CA LYS A 278 -41.59 -12.13 -4.83
C LYS A 278 -40.63 -11.26 -4.00
N PRO A 279 -40.71 -9.92 -4.10
CA PRO A 279 -39.89 -9.03 -3.28
C PRO A 279 -40.06 -9.30 -1.79
N SER A 280 -38.96 -9.26 -1.04
CA SER A 280 -38.98 -9.41 0.41
C SER A 280 -38.23 -8.28 1.10
N LEU A 281 -38.74 -7.78 2.22
CA LEU A 281 -38.09 -6.72 3.00
C LEU A 281 -36.95 -7.35 3.81
N MET A 282 -35.71 -6.96 3.53
CA MET A 282 -34.52 -7.47 4.22
C MET A 282 -34.30 -6.76 5.55
N GLU A 283 -34.30 -5.42 5.52
CA GLU A 283 -34.07 -4.60 6.70
C GLU A 283 -34.69 -3.20 6.59
N THR A 284 -34.89 -2.57 7.74
CA THR A 284 -35.32 -1.18 7.89
C THR A 284 -34.33 -0.45 8.78
N LEU A 285 -33.80 0.66 8.28
CA LEU A 285 -32.72 1.41 8.90
C LEU A 285 -33.10 2.87 9.05
N SER A 286 -32.83 3.45 10.22
CA SER A 286 -32.89 4.90 10.40
C SER A 286 -31.56 5.49 9.92
N VAL A 287 -31.57 6.10 8.74
CA VAL A 287 -30.34 6.66 8.12
C VAL A 287 -30.20 8.15 8.32
N ALA A 288 -31.29 8.83 8.70
CA ALA A 288 -31.29 10.24 9.10
C ALA A 288 -31.99 10.42 10.46
N PRO A 289 -31.70 11.52 11.19
CA PRO A 289 -32.45 11.87 12.40
C PRO A 289 -33.94 12.05 12.12
N THR A 290 -34.78 11.79 13.14
CA THR A 290 -36.23 11.97 13.04
C THR A 290 -36.60 13.39 12.61
N GLY A 291 -37.36 13.53 11.53
CA GLY A 291 -37.75 14.82 10.96
C GLY A 291 -36.89 15.27 9.78
N THR A 292 -35.83 14.55 9.44
CA THR A 292 -35.00 14.78 8.26
C THR A 292 -35.35 13.77 7.17
N SER A 293 -35.70 14.25 5.96
CA SER A 293 -36.05 13.36 4.85
C SER A 293 -34.83 12.86 4.09
N VAL A 294 -34.90 11.63 3.59
CA VAL A 294 -33.93 11.11 2.62
C VAL A 294 -34.27 11.70 1.25
N THR A 295 -33.43 12.55 0.70
CA THR A 295 -33.73 13.29 -0.53
C THR A 295 -33.13 12.65 -1.77
N ALA A 296 -31.97 12.00 -1.63
CA ALA A 296 -31.26 11.38 -2.75
C ALA A 296 -30.60 10.07 -2.33
N LEU A 297 -30.62 9.09 -3.24
CA LEU A 297 -29.97 7.79 -3.10
C LEU A 297 -29.18 7.50 -4.37
N SER A 298 -27.96 6.96 -4.22
CA SER A 298 -27.15 6.53 -5.35
C SER A 298 -26.20 5.41 -4.96
N TYR A 299 -26.17 4.32 -5.73
CA TYR A 299 -25.10 3.34 -5.62
C TYR A 299 -23.84 3.84 -6.33
N LEU A 300 -22.70 3.69 -5.67
CA LEU A 300 -21.40 3.91 -6.29
C LEU A 300 -21.01 2.71 -7.16
N ILE A 301 -20.00 2.90 -8.02
CA ILE A 301 -19.50 1.83 -8.88
C ILE A 301 -19.22 0.54 -8.06
N GLY A 302 -19.63 -0.62 -8.58
CA GLY A 302 -19.51 -1.92 -7.90
C GLY A 302 -20.67 -2.30 -6.97
N ASP A 303 -21.67 -1.43 -6.78
CA ASP A 303 -22.93 -1.70 -6.06
C ASP A 303 -22.82 -2.08 -4.57
N ARG A 304 -21.65 -1.94 -3.95
CA ARG A 304 -21.47 -2.26 -2.51
C ARG A 304 -21.66 -1.03 -1.63
N SER A 305 -21.56 0.16 -2.18
CA SER A 305 -21.61 1.42 -1.44
C SER A 305 -22.85 2.22 -1.85
N LEU A 306 -23.75 2.46 -0.90
CA LEU A 306 -24.94 3.28 -1.08
C LEU A 306 -24.71 4.67 -0.48
N ALA A 307 -24.62 5.69 -1.34
CA ALA A 307 -24.58 7.09 -0.95
C ALA A 307 -26.00 7.62 -0.69
N ILE A 308 -26.16 8.31 0.44
CA ILE A 308 -27.43 8.85 0.93
C ILE A 308 -27.27 10.34 1.20
N GLY A 309 -28.16 11.14 0.62
CA GLY A 309 -28.29 12.58 0.84
C GLY A 309 -29.58 12.90 1.58
N THR A 310 -29.54 13.91 2.44
CA THR A 310 -30.69 14.26 3.30
C THR A 310 -31.13 15.71 3.13
N SER A 311 -32.33 16.03 3.64
CA SER A 311 -32.84 17.40 3.68
C SER A 311 -32.10 18.31 4.64
N ALA A 312 -31.30 17.78 5.57
CA ALA A 312 -30.46 18.56 6.46
C ALA A 312 -29.13 18.97 5.81
N GLY A 313 -28.83 18.47 4.60
CA GLY A 313 -27.55 18.68 3.93
C GLY A 313 -26.54 17.54 4.16
N ASP A 314 -26.84 16.58 5.04
CA ASP A 314 -25.93 15.47 5.34
C ASP A 314 -25.75 14.54 4.14
N VAL A 315 -24.51 14.13 3.91
CA VAL A 315 -24.11 13.13 2.91
C VAL A 315 -23.37 12.00 3.63
N SER A 316 -23.83 10.77 3.43
CA SER A 316 -23.24 9.58 4.05
C SER A 316 -23.15 8.41 3.06
N VAL A 317 -22.21 7.49 3.30
CA VAL A 317 -22.09 6.25 2.54
C VAL A 317 -22.25 5.06 3.48
N TRP A 318 -23.12 4.14 3.08
CA TRP A 318 -23.46 2.92 3.79
C TRP A 318 -23.02 1.71 2.98
N MET A 319 -22.50 0.68 3.64
CA MET A 319 -22.02 -0.54 2.99
C MET A 319 -22.53 -1.79 3.73
N PRO A 320 -22.73 -2.93 3.03
CA PRO A 320 -23.12 -4.18 3.66
C PRO A 320 -21.93 -4.80 4.38
N VAL A 321 -22.04 -4.94 5.70
CA VAL A 321 -21.03 -5.53 6.58
C VAL A 321 -21.56 -6.84 7.18
N ARG A 322 -20.73 -7.88 7.27
CA ARG A 322 -21.09 -9.15 7.91
C ARG A 322 -21.29 -8.96 9.41
N GLN A 323 -22.34 -9.57 9.96
CA GLN A 323 -22.72 -9.34 11.36
C GLN A 323 -21.92 -10.19 12.37
N ALA A 324 -21.40 -11.34 11.94
CA ALA A 324 -20.54 -12.24 12.72
C ALA A 324 -19.74 -13.15 11.77
N GLN A 325 -18.58 -13.62 12.21
CA GLN A 325 -17.64 -14.43 11.44
C GLN A 325 -18.24 -15.75 10.89
N GLU A 326 -19.33 -16.24 11.49
CA GLU A 326 -20.06 -17.46 11.10
C GLU A 326 -21.41 -17.21 10.40
N SER A 327 -21.89 -15.96 10.30
CA SER A 327 -23.16 -15.65 9.63
C SER A 327 -22.93 -15.18 8.19
N SER A 328 -23.70 -15.73 7.25
CA SER A 328 -23.73 -15.26 5.86
C SER A 328 -24.53 -13.97 5.66
N THR A 329 -25.18 -13.46 6.72
CA THR A 329 -26.04 -12.28 6.63
C THR A 329 -25.23 -10.98 6.72
N THR A 330 -25.46 -10.08 5.76
CA THR A 330 -24.89 -8.73 5.74
C THR A 330 -25.97 -7.71 6.08
N ARG A 331 -25.58 -6.63 6.77
CA ARG A 331 -26.46 -5.46 7.00
C ARG A 331 -25.75 -4.18 6.62
N LEU A 332 -26.49 -3.22 6.10
CA LEU A 332 -25.95 -1.90 5.81
C LEU A 332 -25.53 -1.20 7.11
N ARG A 333 -24.29 -0.71 7.14
CA ARG A 333 -23.74 0.13 8.22
C ARG A 333 -23.21 1.43 7.66
N LEU A 334 -23.32 2.50 8.46
CA LEU A 334 -22.71 3.78 8.16
C LEU A 334 -21.19 3.63 8.20
N ILE A 335 -20.54 3.86 7.07
CA ILE A 335 -19.07 3.75 6.95
C ILE A 335 -18.42 5.11 6.86
N HIS A 336 -18.96 6.00 6.02
CA HIS A 336 -18.40 7.33 5.82
C HIS A 336 -19.47 8.41 5.96
N GLN A 337 -19.06 9.52 6.56
CA GLN A 337 -19.83 10.76 6.64
C GLN A 337 -18.98 11.88 6.06
N PHE A 338 -19.57 12.68 5.20
CA PHE A 338 -18.90 13.74 4.45
C PHE A 338 -19.28 15.12 4.99
N ASP A 339 -18.63 16.17 4.47
CA ASP A 339 -19.01 17.53 4.81
C ASP A 339 -20.45 17.80 4.35
N ALA A 340 -21.29 18.25 5.29
CA ALA A 340 -22.67 18.60 5.01
C ALA A 340 -22.76 19.81 4.08
N HIS A 341 -23.77 19.78 3.21
CA HIS A 341 -24.19 20.95 2.44
C HIS A 341 -24.81 22.01 3.35
N PRO A 342 -24.71 23.30 2.99
CA PRO A 342 -25.40 24.38 3.72
C PRO A 342 -26.93 24.31 3.55
N SER A 343 -27.41 23.60 2.54
CA SER A 343 -28.82 23.47 2.19
C SER A 343 -29.17 22.02 1.81
N PRO A 344 -30.47 21.65 1.73
CA PRO A 344 -30.90 20.28 1.40
C PRO A 344 -30.21 19.70 0.16
N VAL A 345 -29.68 18.48 0.28
CA VAL A 345 -29.12 17.74 -0.87
C VAL A 345 -30.28 17.37 -1.80
N THR A 346 -30.14 17.60 -3.10
CA THR A 346 -31.21 17.32 -4.08
C THR A 346 -30.90 16.11 -4.94
N VAL A 347 -29.63 15.87 -5.26
CA VAL A 347 -29.21 14.82 -6.19
C VAL A 347 -27.79 14.35 -5.89
N ILE A 348 -27.54 13.06 -6.16
CA ILE A 348 -26.22 12.43 -6.11
C ILE A 348 -25.97 11.80 -7.48
N SER A 349 -24.81 12.03 -8.06
CA SER A 349 -24.37 11.35 -9.29
C SER A 349 -23.04 10.64 -9.03
N PRO A 350 -22.96 9.31 -9.25
CA PRO A 350 -21.73 8.56 -9.09
C PRO A 350 -20.81 8.75 -10.31
N SER A 351 -19.52 8.51 -10.11
CA SER A 351 -18.54 8.31 -11.17
C SER A 351 -18.72 6.91 -11.79
N LEU A 352 -18.40 6.80 -13.08
CA LEU A 352 -18.45 5.53 -13.81
C LEU A 352 -17.09 4.83 -13.90
N ARG A 353 -16.02 5.41 -13.30
CA ARG A 353 -14.65 4.87 -13.40
C ARG A 353 -13.98 4.63 -12.05
N ASP A 354 -14.46 5.28 -11.00
CA ASP A 354 -13.86 5.22 -9.68
C ASP A 354 -14.92 5.39 -8.59
N LYS A 355 -14.51 5.32 -7.32
CA LYS A 355 -15.38 5.47 -6.15
C LYS A 355 -15.74 6.95 -5.85
N GLY A 356 -15.60 7.84 -6.82
CA GLY A 356 -15.97 9.24 -6.75
C GLY A 356 -17.46 9.46 -6.97
N PHE A 357 -18.01 10.53 -6.40
CA PHE A 357 -19.37 10.97 -6.67
C PHE A 357 -19.53 12.46 -6.40
N ILE A 358 -20.54 13.06 -7.02
CA ILE A 358 -20.85 14.48 -6.88
C ILE A 358 -22.27 14.67 -6.34
N THR A 359 -22.45 15.70 -5.52
CA THR A 359 -23.73 16.04 -4.92
C THR A 359 -24.09 17.49 -5.20
N GLY A 360 -25.38 17.74 -5.42
CA GLY A 360 -25.94 19.07 -5.62
C GLY A 360 -26.96 19.41 -4.53
N ASP A 361 -27.14 20.70 -4.25
CA ASP A 361 -28.12 21.19 -3.28
C ASP A 361 -29.11 22.22 -3.85
N THR A 362 -30.02 22.68 -2.99
CA THR A 362 -31.06 23.66 -3.33
C THR A 362 -30.56 25.09 -3.56
N GLU A 363 -29.33 25.42 -3.15
CA GLU A 363 -28.69 26.71 -3.43
C GLU A 363 -27.74 26.64 -4.64
N GLY A 364 -27.66 25.48 -5.29
CA GLY A 364 -26.86 25.24 -6.46
C GLY A 364 -25.39 24.92 -6.18
N ASN A 365 -25.02 24.68 -4.92
CA ASN A 365 -23.66 24.28 -4.60
C ASN A 365 -23.42 22.83 -5.04
N LEU A 366 -22.22 22.57 -5.56
CA LEU A 366 -21.78 21.27 -6.02
C LEU A 366 -20.58 20.82 -5.20
N PHE A 367 -20.67 19.62 -4.64
CA PHE A 367 -19.60 19.03 -3.84
C PHE A 367 -19.11 17.76 -4.53
N VAL A 368 -17.79 17.59 -4.61
CA VAL A 368 -17.14 16.39 -5.15
C VAL A 368 -16.60 15.59 -3.97
N HIS A 369 -16.98 14.32 -3.89
CA HIS A 369 -16.60 13.41 -2.82
C HIS A 369 -15.90 12.19 -3.39
N TYR A 370 -15.12 11.51 -2.55
CA TYR A 370 -14.55 10.22 -2.87
C TYR A 370 -14.70 9.26 -1.70
N SER A 371 -15.30 8.10 -1.96
CA SER A 371 -15.76 7.19 -0.92
C SER A 371 -14.60 6.63 -0.09
N THR A 372 -13.62 6.00 -0.73
CA THR A 372 -12.51 5.30 -0.06
C THR A 372 -11.65 6.21 0.80
N SER A 373 -11.46 7.47 0.41
CA SER A 373 -10.69 8.44 1.19
C SER A 373 -11.53 9.15 2.25
N ALA A 374 -12.85 8.97 2.23
CA ALA A 374 -13.82 9.64 3.10
C ALA A 374 -13.66 11.17 3.10
N GLN A 375 -13.38 11.75 1.93
CA GLN A 375 -13.15 13.19 1.79
C GLN A 375 -14.14 13.84 0.85
N THR A 376 -14.60 15.03 1.26
CA THR A 376 -15.14 16.05 0.37
C THR A 376 -13.96 16.79 -0.26
N LEU A 377 -13.69 16.46 -1.50
CA LEU A 377 -12.51 16.89 -2.25
C LEU A 377 -12.62 18.33 -2.74
N LEU A 378 -13.79 18.72 -3.27
CA LEU A 378 -14.00 20.04 -3.85
C LEU A 378 -15.39 20.56 -3.50
N LYS A 379 -15.49 21.88 -3.28
CA LYS A 379 -16.75 22.59 -3.06
C LYS A 379 -16.85 23.75 -4.05
N LEU A 380 -17.81 23.67 -4.95
CA LEU A 380 -18.11 24.70 -5.95
C LEU A 380 -19.40 25.41 -5.53
N ARG A 381 -19.33 26.74 -5.41
CA ARG A 381 -20.51 27.54 -5.06
C ARG A 381 -21.39 27.76 -6.29
N GLY A 382 -22.69 27.59 -6.09
CA GLY A 382 -23.70 27.75 -7.13
C GLY A 382 -24.11 29.19 -7.40
N ASN A 383 -25.06 29.32 -8.31
CA ASN A 383 -25.75 30.56 -8.68
C ASN A 383 -27.04 30.82 -7.86
N GLN A 384 -27.20 30.21 -6.68
CA GLN A 384 -28.41 30.30 -5.84
C GLN A 384 -29.68 29.70 -6.48
N GLN A 385 -29.53 28.85 -7.49
CA GLN A 385 -30.64 28.11 -8.10
C GLN A 385 -30.57 26.64 -7.71
N ALA A 386 -31.72 26.02 -7.43
CA ALA A 386 -31.75 24.63 -6.97
C ALA A 386 -31.34 23.67 -8.09
N ILE A 387 -30.32 22.85 -7.84
CA ILE A 387 -29.94 21.78 -8.77
C ILE A 387 -31.02 20.69 -8.70
N ARG A 388 -31.64 20.38 -9.83
CA ARG A 388 -32.69 19.34 -9.94
C ARG A 388 -32.15 18.00 -10.39
N THR A 389 -31.21 18.02 -11.32
CA THR A 389 -30.49 16.82 -11.76
C THR A 389 -29.04 17.17 -12.01
N LEU A 390 -28.17 16.19 -11.80
CA LEU A 390 -26.73 16.32 -11.91
C LEU A 390 -26.19 15.07 -12.60
N THR A 391 -25.20 15.23 -13.46
CA THR A 391 -24.44 14.10 -14.00
C THR A 391 -22.95 14.36 -13.85
N PHE A 392 -22.23 13.35 -13.37
CA PHE A 392 -20.78 13.31 -13.48
C PHE A 392 -20.42 12.89 -14.91
N SER A 393 -19.40 13.49 -15.51
CA SER A 393 -18.92 13.05 -16.82
C SER A 393 -18.45 11.59 -16.74
N PRO A 394 -18.56 10.82 -17.84
CA PRO A 394 -18.10 9.43 -17.86
C PRO A 394 -16.62 9.26 -17.51
N LYS A 395 -15.79 10.29 -17.72
CA LYS A 395 -14.36 10.31 -17.40
C LYS A 395 -14.01 10.89 -16.02
N ALA A 396 -15.02 11.33 -15.25
CA ALA A 396 -14.86 12.02 -13.97
C ALA A 396 -14.06 13.35 -14.05
N ASP A 397 -14.05 13.98 -15.23
CA ASP A 397 -13.32 15.20 -15.58
C ASP A 397 -14.22 16.44 -15.82
N GLY A 398 -15.52 16.32 -15.54
CA GLY A 398 -16.49 17.40 -15.67
C GLY A 398 -17.85 17.04 -15.10
N ALA A 399 -18.74 18.02 -14.97
CA ALA A 399 -20.11 17.79 -14.48
C ALA A 399 -21.11 18.67 -15.22
N LEU A 400 -22.36 18.20 -15.29
CA LEU A 400 -23.48 18.95 -15.85
C LEU A 400 -24.64 18.95 -14.87
N ALA A 401 -25.09 20.13 -14.50
CA ALA A 401 -26.22 20.33 -13.59
C ALA A 401 -27.37 21.02 -14.34
N LEU A 402 -28.62 20.62 -14.06
CA LEU A 402 -29.81 21.34 -14.48
C LEU A 402 -30.42 22.05 -13.27
N THR A 403 -30.70 23.34 -13.42
CA THR A 403 -31.36 24.13 -12.40
C THR A 403 -32.88 24.07 -12.51
N ASP A 404 -33.58 24.48 -11.46
CA ASP A 404 -35.04 24.61 -11.45
C ASP A 404 -35.56 25.66 -12.46
N GLN A 405 -34.74 26.64 -12.83
CA GLN A 405 -35.04 27.62 -13.89
C GLN A 405 -34.81 27.06 -15.30
N GLY A 406 -34.25 25.84 -15.42
CA GLY A 406 -33.95 25.21 -16.70
C GLY A 406 -32.59 25.54 -17.28
N GLU A 407 -31.68 26.13 -16.51
CA GLU A 407 -30.31 26.40 -16.95
C GLU A 407 -29.47 25.12 -16.84
N LEU A 408 -28.71 24.81 -17.89
CA LEU A 408 -27.74 23.72 -17.94
C LEU A 408 -26.36 24.27 -17.62
N LEU A 409 -25.85 24.03 -16.41
CA LEU A 409 -24.56 24.51 -15.94
C LEU A 409 -23.48 23.45 -16.19
N THR A 410 -22.41 23.82 -16.88
CA THR A 410 -21.27 22.95 -17.16
C THR A 410 -20.08 23.29 -16.27
N TYR A 411 -19.38 22.24 -15.82
CA TYR A 411 -18.22 22.33 -14.94
C TYR A 411 -17.10 21.46 -15.49
N SER A 412 -15.86 21.95 -15.41
CA SER A 412 -14.65 21.14 -15.56
C SER A 412 -14.11 20.77 -14.19
N ILE A 413 -13.74 19.51 -14.00
CA ILE A 413 -13.22 18.99 -12.73
C ILE A 413 -11.88 18.32 -13.03
N LEU A 414 -10.81 18.75 -12.36
CA LEU A 414 -9.50 18.15 -12.43
C LEU A 414 -9.12 17.58 -11.08
N ASN A 415 -9.15 16.25 -10.98
CA ASN A 415 -8.83 15.52 -9.77
C ASN A 415 -8.08 14.24 -10.12
N PRO A 416 -6.75 14.31 -10.34
CA PRO A 416 -5.98 13.19 -10.86
C PRO A 416 -5.73 12.06 -9.84
N HIS A 417 -5.77 12.36 -8.54
CA HIS A 417 -5.37 11.44 -7.47
C HIS A 417 -6.36 11.40 -6.29
N PRO A 418 -7.65 11.12 -6.51
CA PRO A 418 -8.68 11.17 -5.46
C PRO A 418 -8.50 10.12 -4.34
N GLU A 419 -7.82 9.03 -4.64
CA GLU A 419 -7.69 7.84 -3.79
C GLU A 419 -6.67 8.05 -2.65
N THR A 420 -5.83 9.07 -2.79
CA THR A 420 -4.66 9.28 -1.93
C THR A 420 -4.83 10.47 -1.01
N THR A 421 -4.65 10.21 0.28
CA THR A 421 -4.52 11.23 1.32
C THR A 421 -3.50 10.73 2.34
N LEU A 422 -2.95 11.60 3.19
CA LEU A 422 -2.09 11.15 4.29
C LEU A 422 -2.82 10.13 5.20
N ALA A 423 -4.14 10.23 5.32
CA ALA A 423 -4.93 9.26 6.05
C ALA A 423 -4.98 7.91 5.33
N THR A 424 -5.28 7.86 4.03
CA THR A 424 -5.38 6.57 3.32
C THR A 424 -4.05 5.82 3.23
N LEU A 425 -2.93 6.54 3.27
CA LEU A 425 -1.60 5.93 3.24
C LEU A 425 -1.14 5.36 4.58
N PHE A 426 -1.54 5.97 5.71
CA PHE A 426 -0.95 5.69 7.04
C PHE A 426 -1.96 5.37 8.17
N LYS A 427 -3.26 5.54 7.95
CA LYS A 427 -4.34 5.16 8.87
C LYS A 427 -5.10 3.96 8.30
N PRO A 428 -5.78 3.16 9.15
CA PRO A 428 -6.60 2.08 8.64
C PRO A 428 -7.81 2.66 7.90
N VAL A 429 -8.15 2.06 6.77
CA VAL A 429 -9.25 2.51 5.90
C VAL A 429 -10.28 1.41 5.83
N TRP A 430 -11.55 1.79 5.80
CA TRP A 430 -12.62 0.84 5.55
C TRP A 430 -12.75 0.60 4.06
N TYR A 431 -12.53 -0.64 3.63
CA TYR A 431 -12.65 -1.05 2.23
C TYR A 431 -13.92 -1.87 2.01
N GLU A 432 -14.43 -1.89 0.79
CA GLU A 432 -15.61 -2.67 0.45
C GLU A 432 -15.37 -4.17 0.68
N GLY A 433 -16.32 -4.82 1.37
CA GLY A 433 -16.26 -6.23 1.71
C GLY A 433 -15.46 -6.57 2.97
N TYR A 434 -14.85 -5.59 3.63
CA TYR A 434 -14.16 -5.77 4.92
C TYR A 434 -15.12 -5.54 6.10
N GLU A 435 -14.86 -6.25 7.21
CA GLU A 435 -15.66 -6.16 8.43
C GLU A 435 -15.31 -4.93 9.29
N GLY A 436 -14.15 -4.33 9.03
CA GLY A 436 -13.59 -3.21 9.78
C GLY A 436 -12.55 -2.43 8.99
N PRO A 437 -12.02 -1.33 9.55
CA PRO A 437 -10.97 -0.56 8.93
C PRO A 437 -9.63 -1.31 9.06
N GLU A 438 -8.94 -1.50 7.95
CA GLU A 438 -7.69 -2.28 7.88
C GLU A 438 -6.60 -1.56 7.10
N TYR A 439 -5.36 -2.02 7.29
CA TYR A 439 -4.23 -1.58 6.48
C TYR A 439 -3.98 -2.60 5.39
N VAL A 440 -4.35 -2.26 4.16
CA VAL A 440 -4.26 -3.19 3.03
C VAL A 440 -3.48 -2.56 1.90
N TRP A 441 -2.54 -3.33 1.34
CA TRP A 441 -1.91 -3.02 0.07
C TRP A 441 -2.41 -3.99 -1.00
N GLN A 442 -3.17 -3.46 -1.95
CA GLN A 442 -3.65 -4.14 -3.15
C GLN A 442 -3.79 -3.08 -4.25
N SER A 443 -2.86 -3.07 -5.18
CA SER A 443 -2.73 -2.04 -6.21
C SER A 443 -3.54 -2.32 -7.47
N SER A 444 -3.96 -3.57 -7.69
CA SER A 444 -4.79 -3.97 -8.83
C SER A 444 -5.68 -5.18 -8.50
N SER A 445 -6.72 -5.35 -9.32
CA SER A 445 -7.48 -6.60 -9.43
C SER A 445 -7.90 -6.82 -10.88
N GLY A 446 -8.46 -8.00 -11.17
CA GLY A 446 -9.03 -8.30 -12.49
C GLY A 446 -10.44 -7.77 -12.73
N ALA A 447 -10.99 -6.96 -11.81
CA ALA A 447 -12.33 -6.37 -11.94
C ALA A 447 -12.25 -4.89 -12.30
N ASP A 448 -13.21 -4.41 -13.10
CA ASP A 448 -13.26 -3.02 -13.59
C ASP A 448 -13.73 -2.02 -12.51
N ASP A 449 -14.44 -2.49 -11.47
CA ASP A 449 -14.95 -1.70 -10.35
C ASP A 449 -14.00 -1.68 -9.14
N PHE A 450 -12.73 -1.98 -9.38
CA PHE A 450 -11.73 -2.20 -8.36
C PHE A 450 -11.50 -0.98 -7.46
N GLU A 451 -11.57 -1.21 -6.15
CA GLU A 451 -11.14 -0.27 -5.12
C GLU A 451 -9.66 -0.47 -4.78
N ALA A 452 -8.84 0.50 -5.19
CA ALA A 452 -7.41 0.52 -4.92
C ALA A 452 -7.13 0.68 -3.41
N LYS A 453 -6.25 -0.19 -2.88
CA LYS A 453 -5.86 -0.20 -1.47
C LYS A 453 -4.37 0.10 -1.39
N LEU A 454 -4.02 1.32 -1.01
CA LEU A 454 -2.66 1.84 -1.20
C LEU A 454 -1.95 2.14 0.13
N SER A 455 -2.29 1.39 1.19
CA SER A 455 -1.71 1.61 2.52
C SER A 455 -0.23 1.22 2.55
N LEU A 456 0.65 2.14 2.97
CA LEU A 456 2.10 1.91 3.01
C LEU A 456 2.55 1.18 4.28
N ILE A 457 1.68 1.08 5.30
CA ILE A 457 2.00 0.48 6.60
C ILE A 457 2.39 -1.00 6.49
N PRO A 458 1.67 -1.88 5.75
CA PRO A 458 2.08 -3.27 5.61
C PRO A 458 3.46 -3.44 4.97
N LEU A 459 3.82 -2.54 4.04
CA LEU A 459 5.13 -2.56 3.36
C LEU A 459 6.26 -2.10 4.29
N MET A 460 6.01 -1.06 5.08
CA MET A 460 6.94 -0.61 6.13
C MET A 460 7.13 -1.68 7.20
N PHE A 461 6.04 -2.30 7.64
CA PHE A 461 6.05 -3.42 8.57
C PHE A 461 6.87 -4.59 8.04
N GLY A 462 6.63 -5.02 6.80
CA GLY A 462 7.42 -6.08 6.17
C GLY A 462 8.91 -5.76 6.07
N THR A 463 9.25 -4.50 5.76
CA THR A 463 10.65 -4.02 5.71
C THR A 463 11.33 -4.16 7.07
N LEU A 464 10.64 -3.78 8.15
CA LEU A 464 11.15 -3.92 9.51
C LEU A 464 11.22 -5.39 9.95
N LYS A 465 10.18 -6.18 9.67
CA LYS A 465 10.09 -7.61 9.98
C LYS A 465 11.24 -8.40 9.36
N GLY A 466 11.48 -8.23 8.06
CA GLY A 466 12.58 -8.88 7.36
C GLY A 466 13.95 -8.48 7.91
N THR A 467 14.14 -7.18 8.14
CA THR A 467 15.39 -6.64 8.72
C THR A 467 15.65 -7.22 10.12
N LEU A 468 14.63 -7.25 10.97
CA LEU A 468 14.73 -7.76 12.34
C LEU A 468 15.17 -9.24 12.34
N TYR A 469 14.51 -10.08 11.55
CA TYR A 469 14.84 -11.50 11.50
C TYR A 469 16.18 -11.79 10.85
N ALA A 470 16.58 -11.03 9.83
CA ALA A 470 17.92 -11.12 9.26
C ALA A 470 18.99 -10.77 10.30
N MET A 471 18.78 -9.71 11.09
CA MET A 471 19.73 -9.29 12.12
C MET A 471 19.77 -10.26 13.30
N LEU A 472 18.64 -10.87 13.67
CA LEU A 472 18.59 -11.90 14.70
C LEU A 472 19.50 -13.09 14.36
N VAL A 473 19.60 -13.45 13.08
CA VAL A 473 20.51 -14.49 12.59
C VAL A 473 21.95 -13.96 12.42
N ALA A 474 22.12 -12.82 11.76
CA ALA A 474 23.44 -12.32 11.37
C ALA A 474 24.27 -11.83 12.55
N VAL A 475 23.66 -11.11 13.49
CA VAL A 475 24.39 -10.43 14.57
C VAL A 475 25.12 -11.42 15.49
N PRO A 476 24.46 -12.46 16.04
CA PRO A 476 25.16 -13.41 16.91
C PRO A 476 26.28 -14.13 16.16
N LEU A 477 26.02 -14.61 14.93
CA LEU A 477 26.98 -15.35 14.13
C LEU A 477 28.20 -14.49 13.76
N ALA A 478 27.98 -13.28 13.28
CA ALA A 478 29.03 -12.38 12.84
C ALA A 478 29.85 -11.83 14.01
N LEU A 479 29.20 -11.36 15.09
CA LEU A 479 29.91 -10.81 16.24
C LEU A 479 30.68 -11.87 17.01
N LEU A 480 30.06 -13.01 17.33
CA LEU A 480 30.77 -14.09 18.04
C LEU A 480 31.89 -14.65 17.18
N GLY A 481 31.69 -14.77 15.86
CA GLY A 481 32.74 -15.13 14.92
C GLY A 481 33.91 -14.14 14.93
N ALA A 482 33.63 -12.84 14.91
CA ALA A 482 34.64 -11.78 14.93
C ALA A 482 35.41 -11.73 16.26
N ILE A 483 34.72 -11.90 17.39
CA ILE A 483 35.31 -12.02 18.73
C ILE A 483 36.23 -13.22 18.79
N TYR A 484 35.76 -14.38 18.33
CA TYR A 484 36.57 -15.61 18.34
C TYR A 484 37.82 -15.46 17.47
N THR A 485 37.66 -14.94 16.26
CA THR A 485 38.74 -14.79 15.29
C THR A 485 39.81 -13.78 15.74
N SER A 486 39.40 -12.68 16.39
CA SER A 486 40.33 -11.64 16.84
C SER A 486 41.09 -12.00 18.12
N MET A 487 40.44 -12.67 19.09
CA MET A 487 41.00 -12.85 20.44
C MET A 487 41.42 -14.28 20.80
N PHE A 488 40.81 -15.30 20.19
CA PHE A 488 41.01 -16.70 20.62
C PHE A 488 41.63 -17.58 19.53
N MET A 489 41.44 -17.23 18.25
CA MET A 489 41.93 -18.02 17.12
C MET A 489 43.44 -17.87 16.90
N HIS A 490 44.10 -18.97 16.52
CA HIS A 490 45.53 -18.97 16.17
C HIS A 490 45.78 -18.14 14.89
N PRO A 491 46.87 -17.33 14.80
CA PRO A 491 47.13 -16.42 13.67
C PRO A 491 47.06 -17.06 12.28
N ASN A 492 47.62 -18.26 12.12
CA ASN A 492 47.61 -18.99 10.83
C ASN A 492 46.20 -19.39 10.37
N LEU A 493 45.29 -19.65 11.31
CA LEU A 493 43.90 -20.01 11.01
C LEU A 493 43.12 -18.74 10.64
N ARG A 494 43.32 -17.67 11.39
CA ARG A 494 42.75 -16.35 11.11
C ARG A 494 43.09 -15.86 9.71
N ALA A 495 44.34 -16.04 9.28
CA ALA A 495 44.81 -15.69 7.94
C ALA A 495 44.08 -16.44 6.80
N LYS A 496 43.38 -17.55 7.09
CA LYS A 496 42.56 -18.30 6.15
C LYS A 496 41.07 -17.95 6.28
N VAL A 497 40.55 -17.93 7.51
CA VAL A 497 39.12 -17.73 7.80
C VAL A 497 38.63 -16.35 7.36
N LYS A 498 39.40 -15.29 7.63
CA LYS A 498 38.99 -13.91 7.31
C LYS A 498 38.74 -13.73 5.80
N PRO A 499 39.70 -14.08 4.90
CA PRO A 499 39.45 -14.02 3.46
C PRO A 499 38.26 -14.86 2.99
N THR A 500 38.02 -16.05 3.58
CA THR A 500 36.86 -16.89 3.21
C THR A 500 35.53 -16.20 3.51
N ILE A 501 35.42 -15.54 4.67
CA ILE A 501 34.21 -14.80 5.04
C ILE A 501 34.06 -13.55 4.15
N GLU A 502 35.14 -12.88 3.78
CA GLU A 502 35.10 -11.74 2.85
C GLU A 502 34.64 -12.17 1.45
N ILE A 503 35.11 -13.32 0.94
CA ILE A 503 34.66 -13.88 -0.34
C ILE A 503 33.16 -14.21 -0.32
N MET A 504 32.62 -14.61 0.84
CA MET A 504 31.19 -14.85 1.01
C MET A 504 30.33 -13.60 0.70
N ALA A 505 30.88 -12.39 0.88
CA ALA A 505 30.21 -11.13 0.55
C ALA A 505 30.07 -10.89 -0.97
N ALA A 506 30.88 -11.56 -1.79
CA ALA A 506 30.88 -11.41 -3.24
C ALA A 506 29.74 -12.18 -3.93
N LEU A 507 29.01 -13.03 -3.20
CA LEU A 507 27.89 -13.77 -3.75
C LEU A 507 26.75 -12.82 -4.17
N PRO A 508 26.27 -12.89 -5.42
CA PRO A 508 25.14 -12.08 -5.87
C PRO A 508 23.87 -12.36 -5.07
N THR A 509 23.22 -11.31 -4.57
CA THR A 509 22.01 -11.43 -3.72
C THR A 509 20.83 -12.05 -4.48
N VAL A 510 20.76 -11.86 -5.80
CA VAL A 510 19.77 -12.52 -6.68
C VAL A 510 19.93 -14.04 -6.63
N ILE A 511 21.16 -14.55 -6.68
CA ILE A 511 21.43 -16.00 -6.60
C ILE A 511 21.02 -16.52 -5.23
N LEU A 512 21.35 -15.79 -4.15
CA LEU A 512 20.94 -16.17 -2.80
C LEU A 512 19.42 -16.16 -2.64
N GLY A 513 18.72 -15.17 -3.19
CA GLY A 513 17.25 -15.09 -3.18
C GLY A 513 16.60 -16.25 -3.93
N PHE A 514 17.12 -16.56 -5.12
CA PHE A 514 16.66 -17.70 -5.93
C PHE A 514 16.86 -19.04 -5.18
N LEU A 515 18.06 -19.28 -4.64
CA LEU A 515 18.34 -20.47 -3.83
C LEU A 515 17.48 -20.51 -2.56
N ALA A 516 17.22 -19.37 -1.93
CA ALA A 516 16.37 -19.30 -0.75
C ALA A 516 14.92 -19.72 -1.07
N GLY A 517 14.34 -19.18 -2.15
CA GLY A 517 12.95 -19.44 -2.52
C GLY A 517 12.69 -20.82 -3.14
N LEU A 518 13.62 -21.35 -3.95
CA LEU A 518 13.41 -22.60 -4.68
C LEU A 518 14.07 -23.83 -4.05
N TRP A 519 15.10 -23.65 -3.22
CA TRP A 519 15.84 -24.76 -2.62
C TRP A 519 15.74 -24.76 -1.10
N LEU A 520 16.02 -23.63 -0.42
CA LEU A 520 16.02 -23.57 1.03
C LEU A 520 14.60 -23.68 1.62
N ALA A 521 13.64 -22.92 1.10
CA ALA A 521 12.24 -22.92 1.52
C ALA A 521 11.61 -24.33 1.57
N PRO A 522 11.63 -25.14 0.48
CA PRO A 522 11.07 -26.49 0.52
C PRO A 522 11.85 -27.44 1.44
N ILE A 523 13.17 -27.24 1.61
CA ILE A 523 13.95 -28.05 2.55
C ILE A 523 13.55 -27.73 4.00
N LEU A 524 13.51 -26.44 4.37
CA LEU A 524 13.15 -26.01 5.72
C LEU A 524 11.75 -26.47 6.10
N GLU A 525 10.79 -26.42 5.16
CA GLU A 525 9.44 -26.96 5.36
C GLU A 525 9.44 -28.47 5.67
N ARG A 526 10.30 -29.26 5.02
CA ARG A 526 10.40 -30.72 5.24
C ARG A 526 11.09 -31.07 6.55
N VAL A 527 12.11 -30.31 6.94
CA VAL A 527 12.95 -30.60 8.13
C VAL A 527 12.60 -29.72 9.33
N PHE A 528 11.45 -29.06 9.31
CA PHE A 528 11.05 -28.09 10.33
C PHE A 528 11.06 -28.67 11.77
N PRO A 529 10.49 -29.87 12.04
CA PRO A 529 10.57 -30.49 13.36
C PRO A 529 12.01 -30.71 13.83
N ALA A 530 12.88 -31.23 12.96
CA ALA A 530 14.29 -31.41 13.26
C ALA A 530 15.00 -30.07 13.52
N MET A 531 14.67 -29.01 12.78
CA MET A 531 15.22 -27.68 13.00
C MET A 531 14.87 -27.14 14.39
N ILE A 532 13.64 -27.31 14.87
CA ILE A 532 13.27 -26.95 16.25
C ILE A 532 14.13 -27.73 17.24
N ALA A 533 14.26 -29.05 17.07
CA ALA A 533 15.09 -29.87 17.94
C ALA A 533 16.57 -29.42 17.95
N MET A 534 17.11 -29.01 16.79
CA MET A 534 18.49 -28.51 16.68
C MET A 534 18.76 -27.27 17.52
N THR A 535 17.76 -26.39 17.72
CA THR A 535 17.93 -25.18 18.54
C THR A 535 18.29 -25.50 19.99
N VAL A 536 17.92 -26.68 20.48
CA VAL A 536 18.24 -27.17 21.83
C VAL A 536 19.39 -28.17 21.80
N ALA A 537 19.34 -29.13 20.87
CA ALA A 537 20.30 -30.23 20.81
C ALA A 537 21.73 -29.74 20.50
N VAL A 538 21.90 -28.77 19.58
CA VAL A 538 23.23 -28.28 19.21
C VAL A 538 23.91 -27.56 20.38
N PRO A 539 23.30 -26.56 21.04
CA PRO A 539 23.91 -25.95 22.23
C PRO A 539 24.17 -26.97 23.35
N ALA A 540 23.26 -27.91 23.59
CA ALA A 540 23.44 -28.94 24.61
C ALA A 540 24.64 -29.86 24.31
N CYS A 541 24.76 -30.36 23.07
CA CYS A 541 25.89 -31.18 22.65
C CYS A 541 27.20 -30.41 22.71
N VAL A 542 27.22 -29.14 22.30
CA VAL A 542 28.41 -28.28 22.42
C VAL A 542 28.80 -28.09 23.89
N ALA A 543 27.85 -27.83 24.79
CA ALA A 543 28.11 -27.67 26.22
C ALA A 543 28.63 -28.97 26.86
N ILE A 544 28.03 -30.12 26.50
CA ILE A 544 28.47 -31.44 26.96
C ILE A 544 29.88 -31.71 26.47
N THR A 545 30.17 -31.53 25.18
CA THR A 545 31.53 -31.73 24.64
C THR A 545 32.54 -30.79 25.27
N ALA A 546 32.20 -29.51 25.46
CA ALA A 546 33.06 -28.54 26.13
C ALA A 546 33.35 -28.92 27.59
N THR A 547 32.36 -29.50 28.29
CA THR A 547 32.52 -29.99 29.67
C THR A 547 33.39 -31.25 29.71
N LEU A 548 33.12 -32.22 28.83
CA LEU A 548 33.93 -33.44 28.68
C LEU A 548 35.38 -33.12 28.32
N TRP A 549 35.61 -32.06 27.54
CA TRP A 549 36.94 -31.58 27.19
C TRP A 549 37.78 -31.20 28.41
N GLN A 550 37.15 -30.67 29.47
CA GLN A 550 37.85 -30.31 30.71
C GLN A 550 38.34 -31.52 31.51
N TYR A 551 37.73 -32.70 31.28
CA TYR A 551 38.09 -33.95 31.95
C TYR A 551 39.07 -34.81 31.14
N LEU A 552 39.53 -34.37 29.96
CA LEU A 552 40.48 -35.14 29.14
C LEU A 552 41.88 -35.22 29.80
N PRO A 553 42.55 -36.39 29.78
CA PRO A 553 43.90 -36.54 30.34
C PRO A 553 44.92 -35.60 29.67
N ALA A 554 45.82 -35.01 30.46
CA ALA A 554 46.82 -34.02 30.00
C ALA A 554 47.75 -34.54 28.88
N LEU A 555 47.93 -35.86 28.76
CA LEU A 555 48.67 -36.52 27.68
C LEU A 555 48.07 -36.26 26.29
N PHE A 556 46.75 -36.16 26.19
CA PHE A 556 46.05 -35.95 24.92
C PHE A 556 46.00 -34.46 24.54
N LEU A 557 45.79 -33.59 25.53
CA LEU A 557 45.73 -32.13 25.36
C LEU A 557 47.06 -31.55 24.87
N ARG A 558 48.21 -32.09 25.32
CA ARG A 558 49.55 -31.66 24.89
C ARG A 558 49.85 -31.91 23.41
N ARG A 559 49.15 -32.85 22.77
CA ARG A 559 49.35 -33.19 21.34
C ARG A 559 48.60 -32.22 20.40
N LEU A 560 47.65 -31.45 20.93
CA LEU A 560 46.85 -30.51 20.16
C LEU A 560 47.39 -29.08 20.35
N ARG A 561 47.54 -28.35 19.23
CA ARG A 561 47.99 -26.96 19.27
C ARG A 561 46.90 -26.07 19.90
N PRO A 562 47.27 -25.06 20.70
CA PRO A 562 46.32 -24.08 21.25
C PRO A 562 45.49 -23.43 20.12
N GLY A 563 44.16 -23.45 20.24
CA GLY A 563 43.23 -22.90 19.25
C GLY A 563 42.65 -23.90 18.23
N MET A 564 42.99 -25.20 18.31
CA MET A 564 42.33 -26.25 17.49
C MET A 564 41.03 -26.80 18.08
N GLU A 565 40.64 -26.34 19.27
CA GLU A 565 39.44 -26.80 20.00
C GLU A 565 38.16 -26.68 19.17
N THR A 566 38.03 -25.63 18.35
CA THR A 566 36.87 -25.44 17.45
C THR A 566 36.76 -26.54 16.40
N PHE A 567 37.87 -27.10 15.92
CA PHE A 567 37.83 -28.18 14.93
C PHE A 567 37.30 -29.49 15.52
N VAL A 568 37.41 -29.68 16.83
CA VAL A 568 36.79 -30.82 17.53
C VAL A 568 35.28 -30.65 17.63
N LEU A 569 34.81 -29.40 17.80
CA LEU A 569 33.38 -29.09 17.84
C LEU A 569 32.70 -29.26 16.48
N ILE A 570 33.40 -29.08 15.36
CA ILE A 570 32.81 -29.18 14.01
C ILE A 570 32.19 -30.57 13.76
N PRO A 571 32.91 -31.70 13.91
CA PRO A 571 32.31 -33.04 13.77
C PRO A 571 31.16 -33.31 14.73
N VAL A 572 31.23 -32.77 15.96
CA VAL A 572 30.14 -32.92 16.94
C VAL A 572 28.89 -32.20 16.48
N ILE A 573 29.02 -30.96 16.01
CA ILE A 573 27.89 -30.18 15.49
C ILE A 573 27.30 -30.87 14.25
N ILE A 574 28.14 -31.30 13.30
CA ILE A 574 27.70 -32.01 12.10
C ILE A 574 26.98 -33.31 12.47
N GLY A 575 27.54 -34.10 13.39
CA GLY A 575 26.91 -35.33 13.88
C GLY A 575 25.57 -35.07 14.57
N THR A 576 25.48 -34.03 15.40
CA THR A 576 24.25 -33.64 16.10
C THR A 576 23.16 -33.22 15.11
N VAL A 577 23.51 -32.41 14.11
CA VAL A 577 22.59 -32.00 13.03
C VAL A 577 22.14 -33.21 12.23
N TRP A 578 23.07 -34.09 11.85
CA TRP A 578 22.76 -35.32 11.12
C TRP A 578 21.81 -36.24 11.90
N ILE A 579 22.01 -36.40 13.21
CA ILE A 579 21.09 -37.16 14.07
C ILE A 579 19.71 -36.51 14.10
N CYS A 580 19.62 -35.20 14.30
CA CYS A 580 18.33 -34.49 14.32
C CYS A 580 17.58 -34.63 12.99
N LEU A 581 18.27 -34.46 11.86
CA LEU A 581 17.69 -34.64 10.52
C LEU A 581 17.22 -36.08 10.29
N SER A 582 18.02 -37.06 10.70
CA SER A 582 17.70 -38.48 10.54
C SER A 582 16.50 -38.91 11.40
N LEU A 583 16.30 -38.22 12.52
CA LEU A 583 15.19 -38.45 13.45
C LEU A 583 13.98 -37.52 13.21
N ASN A 584 13.91 -36.80 12.10
CA ASN A 584 12.89 -35.77 11.86
C ASN A 584 11.45 -36.30 12.04
N LEU A 585 11.13 -37.46 11.45
CA LEU A 585 9.79 -38.05 11.53
C LEU A 585 9.43 -38.49 12.97
N GLN A 586 10.42 -39.00 13.71
CA GLN A 586 10.25 -39.40 15.10
C GLN A 586 10.08 -38.18 16.01
N ILE A 587 10.80 -37.11 15.74
CA ILE A 587 10.64 -35.82 16.44
C ILE A 587 9.27 -35.24 16.14
N GLU A 588 8.82 -35.31 14.89
CA GLU A 588 7.49 -34.83 14.49
C GLU A 588 6.36 -35.61 15.14
N SER A 589 6.43 -36.93 15.17
CA SER A 589 5.43 -37.76 15.84
C SER A 589 5.40 -37.52 17.35
N LEU A 590 6.58 -37.35 17.97
CA LEU A 590 6.72 -37.10 19.41
C LEU A 590 6.21 -35.71 19.83
N LEU A 591 6.55 -34.66 19.07
CA LEU A 591 6.24 -33.28 19.44
C LEU A 591 4.90 -32.79 18.88
N PHE A 592 4.51 -33.25 17.69
CA PHE A 592 3.40 -32.66 16.93
C PHE A 592 2.36 -33.67 16.44
N GLY A 593 2.45 -34.95 16.82
CA GLY A 593 1.44 -35.94 16.44
C GLY A 593 1.38 -36.24 14.94
N SER A 594 2.52 -36.19 14.25
CA SER A 594 2.72 -36.55 12.82
C SER A 594 2.19 -35.59 11.76
N ASP A 595 1.61 -34.46 12.15
CA ASP A 595 1.34 -33.33 11.27
C ASP A 595 1.61 -32.02 12.02
N TYR A 596 2.83 -31.50 11.89
CA TYR A 596 3.16 -30.24 12.56
C TYR A 596 2.34 -29.06 12.06
N LYS A 597 1.88 -29.07 10.79
CA LYS A 597 1.09 -27.96 10.24
C LYS A 597 -0.32 -27.96 10.79
N GLY A 598 -0.96 -29.12 10.83
CA GLY A 598 -2.26 -29.31 11.46
C GLY A 598 -2.19 -29.00 12.96
N TRP A 599 -1.11 -29.40 13.64
CA TRP A 599 -0.91 -29.09 15.05
C TRP A 599 -0.83 -27.57 15.28
N PHE A 600 -0.05 -26.84 14.46
CA PHE A 600 0.09 -25.39 14.54
C PHE A 600 -1.24 -24.67 14.28
N ALA A 601 -1.99 -25.11 13.28
CA ALA A 601 -3.29 -24.55 12.95
C ALA A 601 -4.30 -24.76 14.10
N THR A 602 -4.32 -25.95 14.70
CA THR A 602 -5.30 -26.31 15.73
C THR A 602 -4.99 -25.71 17.11
N HIS A 603 -3.72 -25.71 17.52
CA HIS A 603 -3.32 -25.27 18.87
C HIS A 603 -2.95 -23.80 18.94
N TRP A 604 -2.31 -23.26 17.91
CA TRP A 604 -1.78 -21.89 17.91
C TRP A 604 -2.43 -20.98 16.87
N GLY A 605 -3.32 -21.50 16.01
CA GLY A 605 -3.92 -20.74 14.92
C GLY A 605 -2.90 -20.26 13.88
N LEU A 606 -1.71 -20.86 13.83
CA LEU A 606 -0.62 -20.42 12.95
C LEU A 606 -0.64 -21.20 11.64
N LYS A 607 -0.50 -20.48 10.53
CA LYS A 607 -0.30 -21.06 9.20
C LYS A 607 1.19 -21.04 8.84
N TYR A 608 1.70 -22.17 8.34
CA TYR A 608 3.05 -22.27 7.79
C TYR A 608 3.01 -22.14 6.27
N ASP A 609 3.49 -21.01 5.77
CA ASP A 609 3.73 -20.78 4.34
C ASP A 609 5.15 -21.28 4.00
N GLN A 610 5.30 -21.93 2.85
CA GLN A 610 6.60 -22.42 2.38
C GLN A 610 7.63 -21.29 2.22
N ARG A 611 7.18 -20.15 1.67
CA ARG A 611 7.94 -18.91 1.57
C ARG A 611 7.55 -18.00 2.72
N ASN A 612 8.46 -17.75 3.63
CA ASN A 612 8.15 -17.07 4.90
C ASN A 612 9.33 -16.27 5.44
N ALA A 613 9.10 -15.59 6.56
CA ALA A 613 10.08 -14.74 7.18
C ALA A 613 11.33 -15.47 7.73
N LEU A 614 11.18 -16.73 8.13
CA LEU A 614 12.30 -17.55 8.58
C LEU A 614 13.31 -17.81 7.44
N VAL A 615 12.81 -18.22 6.26
CA VAL A 615 13.66 -18.45 5.07
C VAL A 615 14.45 -17.19 4.73
N VAL A 616 13.77 -16.04 4.75
CA VAL A 616 14.38 -14.74 4.46
C VAL A 616 15.40 -14.37 5.53
N GLY A 617 15.08 -14.57 6.81
CA GLY A 617 16.01 -14.33 7.92
C GLY A 617 17.32 -15.11 7.77
N PHE A 618 17.27 -16.37 7.35
CA PHE A 618 18.47 -17.16 7.08
C PHE A 618 19.24 -16.66 5.85
N ALA A 619 18.58 -16.49 4.71
CA ALA A 619 19.24 -16.12 3.45
C ALA A 619 19.83 -14.71 3.50
N MET A 620 19.06 -13.76 4.02
CA MET A 620 19.46 -12.37 4.18
C MET A 620 20.48 -12.22 5.32
N GLY A 621 20.30 -12.95 6.43
CA GLY A 621 21.27 -13.01 7.50
C GLY A 621 22.63 -13.49 6.99
N PHE A 622 22.66 -14.58 6.23
CA PHE A 622 23.87 -15.09 5.56
C PHE A 622 24.55 -14.03 4.68
N ALA A 623 23.78 -13.26 3.90
CA ALA A 623 24.32 -12.20 3.04
C ALA A 623 24.92 -11.03 3.84
N ILE A 624 24.45 -10.78 5.06
CA ILE A 624 24.88 -9.65 5.91
C ILE A 624 26.04 -10.03 6.84
N VAL A 625 26.17 -11.31 7.22
CA VAL A 625 27.24 -11.81 8.10
C VAL A 625 28.63 -11.31 7.71
N PRO A 626 29.08 -11.35 6.44
CA PRO A 626 30.43 -10.91 6.05
C PRO A 626 30.71 -9.45 6.42
N ILE A 627 29.72 -8.58 6.24
CA ILE A 627 29.85 -7.15 6.45
C ILE A 627 30.00 -6.86 7.95
N ILE A 628 29.11 -7.43 8.76
CA ILE A 628 29.17 -7.26 10.22
C ILE A 628 30.47 -7.88 10.75
N PHE A 629 30.83 -9.07 10.27
CA PHE A 629 32.03 -9.79 10.71
C PHE A 629 33.30 -9.01 10.40
N SER A 630 33.53 -8.61 9.15
CA SER A 630 34.81 -8.02 8.74
C SER A 630 35.06 -6.68 9.42
N ILE A 631 34.04 -5.84 9.53
CA ILE A 631 34.16 -4.53 10.19
C ILE A 631 34.34 -4.71 11.72
N SER A 632 33.60 -5.65 12.33
CA SER A 632 33.75 -5.93 13.76
C SER A 632 35.12 -6.53 14.09
N GLU A 633 35.62 -7.45 13.26
CA GLU A 633 36.92 -8.09 13.43
C GLU A 633 38.06 -7.09 13.30
N GLU A 634 37.96 -6.15 12.36
CA GLU A 634 38.92 -5.06 12.20
C GLU A 634 38.90 -4.13 13.42
N ALA A 635 37.71 -3.73 13.88
CA ALA A 635 37.55 -2.92 15.09
C ALA A 635 38.17 -3.57 16.33
N LEU A 636 37.94 -4.87 16.53
CA LEU A 636 38.50 -5.66 17.63
C LEU A 636 40.02 -5.80 17.52
N SER A 637 40.54 -5.96 16.31
CA SER A 637 41.97 -6.19 16.05
C SER A 637 42.81 -4.92 16.12
N ASN A 638 42.18 -3.76 15.96
CA ASN A 638 42.81 -2.46 16.07
C ASN A 638 42.98 -1.99 17.54
N VAL A 639 42.43 -2.73 18.51
CA VAL A 639 42.68 -2.47 19.93
C VAL A 639 44.18 -2.63 20.22
N PRO A 640 44.85 -1.63 20.84
CA PRO A 640 46.29 -1.65 21.01
C PRO A 640 46.79 -2.88 21.76
N ARG A 641 47.74 -3.62 21.16
CA ARG A 641 48.28 -4.87 21.73
C ARG A 641 48.91 -4.69 23.11
N HIS A 642 49.48 -3.51 23.39
CA HIS A 642 50.09 -3.23 24.69
C HIS A 642 49.05 -3.17 25.82
N LEU A 643 47.82 -2.71 25.56
CA LEU A 643 46.74 -2.72 26.55
C LEU A 643 46.30 -4.15 26.86
N ILE A 644 46.20 -4.99 25.83
CA ILE A 644 45.87 -6.42 25.97
C ILE A 644 46.97 -7.13 26.77
N ALA A 645 48.24 -6.91 26.42
CA ALA A 645 49.37 -7.50 27.14
C ALA A 645 49.44 -7.03 28.60
N GLY A 646 49.19 -5.73 28.86
CA GLY A 646 49.14 -5.17 30.21
C GLY A 646 48.02 -5.78 31.07
N SER A 647 46.81 -5.93 30.52
CA SER A 647 45.69 -6.59 31.20
C SER A 647 46.02 -8.03 31.58
N LEU A 648 46.60 -8.80 30.65
CA LEU A 648 47.02 -10.18 30.90
C LEU A 648 48.16 -10.27 31.93
N ALA A 649 49.10 -9.31 31.92
CA ALA A 649 50.20 -9.25 32.88
C ALA A 649 49.73 -8.96 34.32
N LEU A 650 48.59 -8.27 34.48
CA LEU A 650 47.93 -8.05 35.78
C LEU A 650 47.15 -9.30 36.28
N GLY A 651 47.26 -10.44 35.59
CA GLY A 651 46.60 -11.69 35.96
C GLY A 651 45.15 -11.80 35.47
N ALA A 652 44.66 -10.87 34.64
CA ALA A 652 43.33 -10.97 34.07
C ALA A 652 43.24 -12.16 33.09
N THR A 653 42.12 -12.87 33.09
CA THR A 653 41.88 -13.92 32.09
C THR A 653 41.61 -13.34 30.71
N ARG A 654 41.77 -14.14 29.64
CA ARG A 654 41.40 -13.72 28.28
C ARG A 654 39.94 -13.27 28.17
N TRP A 655 39.04 -13.94 28.88
CA TRP A 655 37.62 -13.55 28.95
C TRP A 655 37.42 -12.22 29.67
N GLN A 656 38.10 -12.00 30.81
CA GLN A 656 38.03 -10.72 31.53
C GLN A 656 38.61 -9.58 30.68
N THR A 657 39.72 -9.82 29.99
CA THR A 657 40.35 -8.84 29.07
C THR A 657 39.43 -8.54 27.89
N LEU A 658 38.77 -9.54 27.31
CA LEU A 658 37.77 -9.34 26.26
C LEU A 658 36.62 -8.43 26.73
N VAL A 659 35.96 -8.82 27.82
CA VAL A 659 34.71 -8.18 28.27
C VAL A 659 34.96 -6.78 28.83
N LYS A 660 36.03 -6.60 29.61
CA LYS A 660 36.27 -5.33 30.33
C LYS A 660 37.11 -4.33 29.55
N LEU A 661 37.91 -4.76 28.56
CA LEU A 661 38.82 -3.88 27.81
C LEU A 661 38.51 -3.88 26.32
N VAL A 662 38.59 -5.04 25.66
CA VAL A 662 38.56 -5.11 24.19
C VAL A 662 37.18 -4.75 23.63
N LEU A 663 36.09 -5.32 24.16
CA LEU A 663 34.74 -5.01 23.69
C LEU A 663 34.35 -3.55 23.94
N VAL A 664 34.80 -2.98 25.06
CA VAL A 664 34.55 -1.58 25.41
C VAL A 664 35.31 -0.66 24.45
N SER A 665 36.60 -0.92 24.22
CA SER A 665 37.42 -0.13 23.30
C SER A 665 36.95 -0.23 21.85
N ALA A 666 36.52 -1.42 21.41
CA ALA A 666 36.04 -1.67 20.05
C ALA A 666 34.55 -1.32 19.83
N SER A 667 33.79 -0.96 20.88
CA SER A 667 32.33 -0.76 20.79
C SER A 667 31.88 0.22 19.71
N PRO A 668 32.56 1.36 19.45
CA PRO A 668 32.16 2.27 18.37
C PRO A 668 32.26 1.61 16.98
N GLY A 669 33.28 0.78 16.77
CA GLY A 669 33.47 0.05 15.51
C GLY A 669 32.47 -1.08 15.32
N ILE A 670 32.20 -1.86 16.38
CA ILE A 670 31.19 -2.92 16.39
C ILE A 670 29.79 -2.33 16.11
N PHE A 671 29.45 -1.23 16.77
CA PHE A 671 28.18 -0.55 16.53
C PHE A 671 28.05 -0.07 15.08
N SER A 672 29.14 0.46 14.51
CA SER A 672 29.17 0.86 13.09
C SER A 672 28.94 -0.33 12.15
N ALA A 673 29.55 -1.49 12.44
CA ALA A 673 29.36 -2.72 11.68
C ALA A 673 27.89 -3.18 11.67
N LEU A 674 27.25 -3.15 12.84
CA LEU A 674 25.84 -3.52 13.00
C LEU A 674 24.91 -2.58 12.23
N MET A 675 25.17 -1.27 12.28
CA MET A 675 24.36 -0.27 11.59
C MET A 675 24.50 -0.37 10.06
N ILE A 676 25.72 -0.61 9.55
CA ILE A 676 25.93 -0.84 8.11
C ILE A 676 25.20 -2.11 7.66
N GLY A 677 25.26 -3.19 8.46
CA GLY A 677 24.50 -4.41 8.19
C GLY A 677 22.99 -4.20 8.20
N PHE A 678 22.48 -3.44 9.16
CA PHE A 678 21.06 -3.07 9.27
C PHE A 678 20.59 -2.21 8.08
N GLY A 679 21.38 -1.21 7.68
CA GLY A 679 21.08 -0.37 6.52
C GLY A 679 21.02 -1.18 5.21
N ARG A 680 21.94 -2.15 5.04
CA ARG A 680 21.88 -3.09 3.91
C ARG A 680 20.64 -3.98 3.97
N ALA A 681 20.25 -4.43 5.17
CA ALA A 681 19.06 -5.24 5.35
C ALA A 681 17.79 -4.52 4.88
N ILE A 682 17.59 -3.27 5.30
CA ILE A 682 16.43 -2.47 4.92
C ILE A 682 16.29 -2.34 3.39
N GLY A 683 17.43 -2.18 2.71
CA GLY A 683 17.49 -2.04 1.26
C GLY A 683 17.53 -3.35 0.50
N GLU A 684 17.45 -4.51 1.16
CA GLU A 684 17.50 -5.81 0.47
C GLU A 684 16.22 -6.00 -0.34
N THR A 685 16.39 -6.14 -1.66
CA THR A 685 15.28 -6.24 -2.61
C THR A 685 15.12 -7.67 -3.12
N MET A 686 16.22 -8.31 -3.51
CA MET A 686 16.18 -9.52 -4.33
C MET A 686 15.96 -10.78 -3.52
N ILE A 687 16.59 -10.89 -2.34
CA ILE A 687 16.33 -12.01 -1.43
C ILE A 687 14.87 -12.00 -0.99
N VAL A 688 14.38 -10.82 -0.60
CA VAL A 688 12.99 -10.64 -0.13
C VAL A 688 12.00 -10.99 -1.24
N LEU A 689 12.18 -10.42 -2.44
CA LEU A 689 11.29 -10.63 -3.58
C LEU A 689 11.11 -12.11 -3.92
N MET A 690 12.19 -12.90 -3.80
CA MET A 690 12.19 -14.30 -4.21
C MET A 690 11.76 -15.25 -3.09
N ALA A 691 12.01 -14.91 -1.82
CA ALA A 691 11.88 -15.85 -0.69
C ALA A 691 10.70 -15.58 0.25
N THR A 692 10.07 -14.39 0.22
CA THR A 692 8.97 -14.03 1.15
C THR A 692 7.57 -14.46 0.70
N GLY A 693 7.38 -14.75 -0.59
CA GLY A 693 6.04 -14.93 -1.16
C GLY A 693 5.29 -13.62 -1.45
N ASN A 694 5.86 -12.45 -1.12
CA ASN A 694 5.35 -11.11 -1.44
C ASN A 694 3.92 -10.81 -0.98
N THR A 695 3.49 -11.37 0.15
CA THR A 695 2.16 -11.14 0.73
C THR A 695 2.22 -9.98 1.73
N PRO A 696 1.48 -8.86 1.56
CA PRO A 696 1.56 -7.70 2.45
C PRO A 696 0.74 -7.92 3.74
N ILE A 697 1.09 -8.94 4.53
CA ILE A 697 0.41 -9.32 5.77
C ILE A 697 1.14 -8.72 6.97
N MET A 698 0.39 -8.18 7.93
CA MET A 698 0.92 -7.56 9.15
C MET A 698 0.80 -8.48 10.36
N ASP A 699 1.55 -9.57 10.33
CA ASP A 699 1.66 -10.49 11.45
C ASP A 699 3.15 -10.77 11.73
N TRP A 700 3.52 -10.80 13.01
CA TRP A 700 4.88 -11.05 13.47
C TRP A 700 5.30 -12.51 13.35
N SER A 701 4.39 -13.44 13.06
CA SER A 701 4.72 -14.85 12.83
C SER A 701 5.94 -15.02 11.91
N LEU A 702 6.82 -15.94 12.28
CA LEU A 702 8.00 -16.32 11.47
C LEU A 702 7.60 -17.16 10.25
N PHE A 703 6.39 -17.71 10.25
CA PHE A 703 5.95 -18.76 9.33
C PHE A 703 5.11 -18.26 8.17
N ASN A 704 4.77 -16.98 8.15
CA ASN A 704 4.07 -16.34 7.03
C ASN A 704 5.00 -15.43 6.22
N GLY A 705 4.55 -15.12 5.01
CA GLY A 705 5.19 -14.14 4.14
C GLY A 705 5.08 -12.70 4.63
N PHE A 706 5.76 -11.81 3.93
CA PHE A 706 5.60 -10.36 4.06
C PHE A 706 5.99 -9.68 2.73
N ARG A 707 5.69 -8.39 2.58
CA ARG A 707 6.15 -7.58 1.44
C ARG A 707 6.88 -6.35 1.94
N THR A 708 8.03 -6.01 1.36
CA THR A 708 8.83 -4.82 1.75
C THR A 708 8.59 -3.66 0.80
N LEU A 709 8.96 -2.45 1.21
CA LEU A 709 8.95 -1.27 0.33
C LEU A 709 9.84 -1.51 -0.91
N SER A 710 11.04 -2.04 -0.71
CA SER A 710 12.00 -2.32 -1.78
C SER A 710 11.46 -3.32 -2.82
N ALA A 711 10.91 -4.45 -2.36
CA ALA A 711 10.33 -5.46 -3.24
C ALA A 711 9.06 -4.95 -3.93
N ASN A 712 8.24 -4.16 -3.24
CA ASN A 712 7.04 -3.56 -3.81
C ASN A 712 7.36 -2.62 -4.98
N ILE A 713 8.33 -1.73 -4.79
CA ILE A 713 8.83 -0.81 -5.81
C ILE A 713 9.33 -1.60 -7.04
N ALA A 714 10.12 -2.66 -6.82
CA ALA A 714 10.71 -3.44 -7.92
C ALA A 714 9.66 -4.19 -8.75
N VAL A 715 8.57 -4.64 -8.12
CA VAL A 715 7.52 -5.42 -8.78
C VAL A 715 6.53 -4.53 -9.51
N GLU A 716 6.08 -3.44 -8.89
CA GLU A 716 4.90 -2.70 -9.38
C GLU A 716 5.26 -1.51 -10.27
N ILE A 717 6.49 -0.98 -10.23
CA ILE A 717 6.88 0.14 -11.10
C ILE A 717 6.70 -0.20 -12.60
N PRO A 718 7.11 -1.40 -13.08
CA PRO A 718 6.90 -1.76 -14.48
C PRO A 718 5.44 -1.87 -14.91
N GLU A 719 4.53 -2.16 -13.97
CA GLU A 719 3.10 -2.36 -14.23
C GLU A 719 2.27 -1.08 -14.00
N ALA A 720 2.82 -0.10 -13.27
CA ALA A 720 2.11 1.13 -12.91
C ALA A 720 1.97 2.09 -14.11
N PRO A 721 0.76 2.58 -14.42
CA PRO A 721 0.56 3.58 -15.47
C PRO A 721 1.35 4.85 -15.18
N HIS A 722 2.14 5.31 -16.16
CA HIS A 722 2.99 6.49 -16.00
C HIS A 722 2.16 7.72 -15.59
N GLY A 723 2.56 8.36 -14.50
CA GLY A 723 1.89 9.55 -13.94
C GLY A 723 0.58 9.26 -13.18
N GLY A 724 0.12 8.02 -13.14
CA GLY A 724 -1.05 7.59 -12.35
C GLY A 724 -0.78 7.56 -10.85
N THR A 725 -1.84 7.36 -10.07
CA THR A 725 -1.80 7.35 -8.61
C THR A 725 -0.82 6.31 -8.06
N LEU A 726 -0.93 5.04 -8.50
CA LEU A 726 -0.02 3.96 -8.10
C LEU A 726 1.45 4.30 -8.38
N TYR A 727 1.74 4.77 -9.60
CA TYR A 727 3.09 5.14 -10.01
C TYR A 727 3.71 6.14 -9.02
N ARG A 728 3.00 7.22 -8.70
CA ARG A 728 3.50 8.23 -7.76
C ARG A 728 3.63 7.73 -6.33
N ILE A 729 2.75 6.84 -5.87
CA ILE A 729 2.88 6.21 -4.54
C ILE A 729 4.12 5.32 -4.45
N LEU A 730 4.51 4.63 -5.53
CA LEU A 730 5.75 3.85 -5.55
C LEU A 730 6.98 4.76 -5.42
N PHE A 731 6.95 5.95 -6.04
CA PHE A 731 7.97 6.99 -5.80
C PHE A 731 7.93 7.50 -4.35
N LEU A 732 6.74 7.66 -3.75
CA LEU A 732 6.60 8.01 -2.34
C LEU A 732 7.19 6.93 -1.42
N ALA A 733 6.95 5.65 -1.72
CA ALA A 733 7.58 4.54 -1.03
C ALA A 733 9.12 4.60 -1.11
N ALA A 734 9.68 5.00 -2.26
CA ALA A 734 11.13 5.20 -2.42
C ALA A 734 11.64 6.37 -1.57
N VAL A 735 10.91 7.48 -1.48
CA VAL A 735 11.25 8.60 -0.58
C VAL A 735 11.17 8.19 0.87
N LEU A 736 10.15 7.44 1.28
CA LEU A 736 10.05 6.93 2.65
C LEU A 736 11.22 6.01 2.99
N LEU A 737 11.61 5.11 2.08
CA LEU A 737 12.77 4.25 2.24
C LEU A 737 14.06 5.08 2.36
N PHE A 738 14.22 6.10 1.53
CA PHE A 738 15.36 7.02 1.59
C PHE A 738 15.40 7.79 2.91
N ILE A 739 14.28 8.37 3.36
CA ILE A 739 14.19 9.11 4.63
C ILE A 739 14.47 8.17 5.80
N PHE A 740 13.92 6.97 5.78
CA PHE A 740 14.11 5.97 6.84
C PHE A 740 15.58 5.55 6.96
N THR A 741 16.20 5.19 5.83
CA THR A 741 17.63 4.85 5.79
C THR A 741 18.52 6.01 6.19
N PHE A 742 18.22 7.24 5.73
CA PHE A 742 18.94 8.45 6.12
C PHE A 742 18.85 8.72 7.62
N LEU A 743 17.65 8.62 8.21
CA LEU A 743 17.42 8.85 9.63
C LEU A 743 18.20 7.84 10.48
N ILE A 744 18.11 6.56 10.14
CA ILE A 744 18.83 5.50 10.86
C ILE A 744 20.33 5.68 10.75
N ASN A 745 20.85 5.93 9.55
CA ASN A 745 22.28 6.16 9.34
C ASN A 745 22.77 7.42 10.10
N THR A 746 21.95 8.45 10.17
CA THR A 746 22.26 9.67 10.94
C THR A 746 22.30 9.37 12.44
N VAL A 747 21.29 8.67 12.97
CA VAL A 747 21.26 8.24 14.38
C VAL A 747 22.47 7.35 14.70
N ALA A 748 22.82 6.44 13.79
CA ALA A 748 23.99 5.58 13.92
C ALA A 748 25.29 6.40 14.04
N GLU A 749 25.47 7.39 13.18
CA GLU A 749 26.64 8.25 13.20
C GLU A 749 26.73 9.07 14.50
N VAL A 750 25.60 9.63 14.95
CA VAL A 750 25.53 10.40 16.21
C VAL A 750 25.90 9.51 17.41
N ILE A 751 25.40 8.28 17.47
CA ILE A 751 25.73 7.32 18.54
C ILE A 751 27.22 6.95 18.47
N ARG A 752 27.74 6.67 17.27
CA ARG A 752 29.16 6.34 17.05
C ARG A 752 30.07 7.45 17.57
N GLN A 753 29.77 8.71 17.26
CA GLN A 753 30.55 9.86 17.74
C GLN A 753 30.52 9.96 19.27
N ARG A 754 29.34 9.84 19.89
CA ARG A 754 29.21 9.85 21.35
C ARG A 754 30.02 8.73 22.02
N LEU A 755 29.96 7.51 21.49
CA LEU A 755 30.73 6.38 22.02
C LEU A 755 32.24 6.61 21.86
N ARG A 756 32.68 7.13 20.71
CA ARG A 756 34.09 7.47 20.48
C ARG A 756 34.58 8.51 21.48
N THR A 757 33.85 9.60 21.70
CA THR A 757 34.26 10.65 22.66
C THR A 757 34.31 10.12 24.09
N LYS A 758 33.34 9.29 24.50
CA LYS A 758 33.30 8.71 25.85
C LYS A 758 34.49 7.80 26.13
N TYR A 759 34.94 7.03 25.13
CA TYR A 759 36.01 6.03 25.30
C TYR A 759 37.37 6.47 24.75
N SER A 760 37.49 7.61 24.06
CA SER A 760 38.79 8.19 23.68
C SER A 760 39.49 8.91 24.84
N GLN A 761 38.79 9.11 25.96
CA GLN A 761 39.31 9.74 27.18
C GLN A 761 39.99 8.74 28.13
N TYR A 762 39.92 7.44 27.83
CA TYR A 762 40.55 6.33 28.54
C TYR A 762 41.42 5.54 27.56
#